data_AF-A0AA86E397-F1
#
_entry.id   AF-A0AA86E397-F1
#
_cell.length_a   1.000
_cell.length_b   1.000
_cell.length_c   1.000
_cell.angle_alpha   90.00
_cell.angle_beta   90.00
_cell.angle_gamma   90.00
#
_symmetry.space_group_name_H-M   'P 1'
#
loop_
_entity.id
_entity.type
_entity.pdbx_description
1 polymer ?
#
loop_
_entity_poly.entity_id
_entity_poly.type
_entity_poly.pdbx_seq_one_letter_code
_entity_poly.pdbx_strand_id
1 'polypeptide(L)'
;MIKTLLRIILRFLFKIRVQGHFIANKAEPMLIIANHQSFLDGLILGVMLPVSPVFIINTQIAKNPFVRLCLMLTDHLTVDPSNPMAIKAVIRLVESGRPVVIFPEGRITTTGSLMKIYEGSAFVAVKTNATVVPVMIQGATFSTLSRMPKTYPHRLFPQITLNYCTPTKLNVPHEGTSHQRRLLSGDAMRRLMQECSFDARPANDLFGTFLEAMETHGKNKAIVEDIKQIEYTYAQLLKMALGLGRLISPITQKEEAVGVLMPTAVASLALVLGLSGMKRVPAMLNFTAGVDGLQSACTAAEIKTIVTSKAFVEQAKLAPKLEALQGVRIVYLEELKVSMRLVDKLWLMLYAIHFPCLVTSAQDEKEPAVILFTSGSEGKPKGVVLSHEALLANIAQISSIVDFSTEDKMLNALPIFHSFGLTAGSLLPIFRGMHLFMYPSPLHYRVIPEIAYDRSCTILLGTSTFLHNYARHAHPYDFYKVRYVIAGAEKLSENVRELWFEKFGLRIFEGYGATETAPVIAVNTPMAYKKGTVGQILPGIEHKLIPVPGIEEGGILHVKGANVMSGYLRAEKPGILEKPTSEAGEGWYNTGDIVSIDDVGFVQIKGRVKRFAKIAGEMISLESVEKLATLTSSGFLHASSSVPDVARGEAIVLFTTDKNLNRDALQKSAQSNGYPEIAVPRKIVHVEVLPLLGTGKTDYVTLKSMASEIA
;
A
#
# COMPACT_ATOMS: atom_id res chain seq x y z
N MET A 1 29.28 -10.58 35.62
CA MET A 1 29.72 -11.87 35.04
C MET A 1 28.57 -12.63 34.36
N ILE A 2 27.47 -12.96 35.06
CA ILE A 2 26.31 -13.70 34.50
C ILE A 2 25.70 -13.00 33.27
N LYS A 3 25.44 -11.68 33.34
CA LYS A 3 24.88 -10.90 32.21
C LYS A 3 25.77 -10.94 30.96
N THR A 4 27.09 -10.90 31.12
CA THR A 4 28.07 -10.97 30.01
C THR A 4 28.08 -12.35 29.37
N LEU A 5 28.06 -13.42 30.18
CA LEU A 5 27.98 -14.79 29.69
C LEU A 5 26.67 -15.03 28.91
N LEU A 6 25.55 -14.58 29.48
CA LEU A 6 24.25 -14.70 28.82
C LEU A 6 24.19 -13.90 27.51
N ARG A 7 24.84 -12.73 27.45
CA ARG A 7 24.98 -11.94 26.22
C ARG A 7 25.67 -12.74 25.12
N ILE A 8 26.77 -13.43 25.44
CA ILE A 8 27.53 -14.25 24.48
C ILE A 8 26.67 -15.43 24.01
N ILE A 9 26.03 -16.14 24.94
CA ILE A 9 25.17 -17.30 24.62
C ILE A 9 24.01 -16.89 23.72
N LEU A 10 23.25 -15.87 24.09
CA LEU A 10 22.09 -15.42 23.31
C LEU A 10 22.50 -14.91 21.93
N ARG A 11 23.63 -14.19 21.83
CA ARG A 11 24.15 -13.69 20.55
C ARG A 11 24.54 -14.83 19.62
N PHE A 12 25.11 -15.92 20.14
CA PHE A 12 25.45 -17.10 19.36
C PHE A 12 24.20 -17.89 18.93
N LEU A 13 23.32 -18.22 19.89
CA LEU A 13 22.12 -19.03 19.61
C LEU A 13 21.18 -18.32 18.63
N PHE A 14 20.75 -17.10 18.95
CA PHE A 14 19.78 -16.35 18.15
C PHE A 14 20.43 -15.45 17.09
N LYS A 15 21.73 -15.63 16.81
CA LYS A 15 22.49 -14.87 15.80
C LYS A 15 22.22 -13.36 15.88
N ILE A 16 22.22 -12.80 17.09
CA ILE A 16 21.66 -11.47 17.35
C ILE A 16 22.46 -10.40 16.61
N ARG A 17 21.78 -9.64 15.76
CA ARG A 17 22.31 -8.47 15.06
C ARG A 17 21.78 -7.20 15.71
N VAL A 18 22.63 -6.19 15.79
CA VAL A 18 22.27 -4.85 16.27
C VAL A 18 22.54 -3.87 15.15
N GLN A 19 21.53 -3.08 14.81
CA GLN A 19 21.57 -2.05 13.77
C GLN A 19 21.20 -0.70 14.37
N GLY A 20 21.70 0.37 13.75
CA GLY A 20 21.57 1.73 14.28
C GLY A 20 22.56 2.02 15.41
N HIS A 21 22.57 3.28 15.85
CA HIS A 21 23.42 3.75 16.94
C HIS A 21 22.55 4.09 18.14
N PHE A 22 22.84 3.46 19.28
CA PHE A 22 22.15 3.80 20.52
C PHE A 22 22.76 5.09 21.09
N ILE A 23 22.03 6.19 20.99
CA ILE A 23 22.44 7.47 21.54
C ILE A 23 21.75 7.65 22.91
N ALA A 24 22.56 7.72 23.96
CA ALA A 24 22.07 7.98 25.31
C ALA A 24 22.75 9.18 25.93
N ASN A 25 21.96 10.20 26.27
CA ASN A 25 22.37 11.25 27.18
C ASN A 25 22.00 10.84 28.61
N LYS A 26 23.00 10.55 29.46
CA LYS A 26 22.76 10.12 30.86
C LYS A 26 22.14 11.22 31.72
N ALA A 27 22.17 12.49 31.28
CA ALA A 27 21.66 13.63 32.03
C ALA A 27 20.18 13.97 31.72
N GLU A 28 19.54 13.28 30.78
CA GLU A 28 18.16 13.56 30.37
C GLU A 28 17.21 12.41 30.72
N PRO A 29 15.95 12.70 31.11
CA PRO A 29 14.91 11.68 31.26
C PRO A 29 14.76 10.88 29.96
N MET A 30 14.83 9.55 30.06
CA MET A 30 14.87 8.67 28.89
C MET A 30 13.84 7.55 29.00
N LEU A 31 13.07 7.40 27.93
CA LEU A 31 12.08 6.34 27.78
C LEU A 31 12.40 5.48 26.56
N ILE A 32 12.82 4.25 26.80
CA ILE A 32 13.07 3.26 25.75
C ILE A 32 11.75 2.52 25.49
N ILE A 33 11.25 2.59 24.26
CA ILE A 33 10.04 1.86 23.85
C ILE A 33 10.40 0.77 22.87
N ALA A 34 9.77 -0.40 22.95
CA ALA A 34 10.02 -1.49 22.02
C ALA A 34 8.74 -2.22 21.64
N ASN A 35 8.67 -2.76 20.43
CA ASN A 35 7.62 -3.69 20.05
C ASN A 35 7.79 -5.04 20.78
N HIS A 36 6.72 -5.81 20.89
CA HIS A 36 6.68 -7.03 21.67
C HIS A 36 6.24 -8.24 20.84
N GLN A 37 7.22 -9.02 20.39
CA GLN A 37 7.10 -10.19 19.53
C GLN A 37 7.09 -11.54 20.27
N SER A 38 7.78 -11.65 21.42
CA SER A 38 7.95 -12.92 22.12
C SER A 38 8.24 -12.75 23.62
N PHE A 39 8.21 -13.85 24.37
CA PHE A 39 8.66 -13.84 25.77
C PHE A 39 10.17 -13.57 25.94
N LEU A 40 10.97 -13.68 24.87
CA LEU A 40 12.42 -13.41 24.91
C LEU A 40 12.77 -11.93 24.93
N ASP A 41 11.87 -11.06 24.48
CA ASP A 41 12.17 -9.67 24.15
C ASP A 41 12.73 -8.89 25.35
N GLY A 42 12.10 -9.01 26.52
CA GLY A 42 12.56 -8.35 27.74
C GLY A 42 13.95 -8.82 28.17
N LEU A 43 14.22 -10.13 28.04
CA LEU A 43 15.53 -10.71 28.35
C LEU A 43 16.60 -10.20 27.37
N ILE A 44 16.29 -10.23 26.08
CA ILE A 44 17.20 -9.78 25.02
C ILE A 44 17.52 -8.29 25.20
N LEU A 45 16.52 -7.43 25.39
CA LEU A 45 16.74 -6.01 25.63
C LEU A 45 17.55 -5.79 26.92
N GLY A 46 17.19 -6.49 28.01
CA GLY A 46 17.87 -6.35 29.30
C GLY A 46 19.35 -6.66 29.22
N VAL A 47 19.72 -7.63 28.38
CA VAL A 47 21.10 -8.08 28.18
C VAL A 47 21.83 -7.29 27.09
N MET A 48 21.16 -6.88 26.01
CA MET A 48 21.80 -6.28 24.84
C MET A 48 21.89 -4.76 24.88
N LEU A 49 20.99 -4.07 25.59
CA LEU A 49 21.04 -2.61 25.69
C LEU A 49 22.37 -2.16 26.34
N PRO A 50 22.97 -1.06 25.85
CA PRO A 50 24.23 -0.53 26.39
C PRO A 50 24.03 0.28 27.70
N VAL A 51 22.81 0.29 28.24
CA VAL A 51 22.42 0.94 29.50
C VAL A 51 21.84 -0.08 30.47
N SER A 52 21.66 0.34 31.73
CA SER A 52 21.00 -0.46 32.77
C SER A 52 19.59 0.10 33.04
N PRO A 53 18.59 -0.28 32.22
CA PRO A 53 17.24 0.25 32.35
C PRO A 53 16.46 -0.42 33.48
N VAL A 54 15.39 0.23 33.91
CA VAL A 54 14.33 -0.38 34.72
C VAL A 54 13.17 -0.77 33.82
N PHE A 55 12.75 -2.03 33.86
CA PHE A 55 11.63 -2.54 33.06
C PHE A 55 10.29 -2.29 33.75
N ILE A 56 9.34 -1.68 33.04
CA ILE A 56 7.96 -1.57 33.52
C ILE A 56 7.18 -2.80 33.07
N ILE A 57 6.65 -3.56 34.04
CA ILE A 57 5.99 -4.84 33.76
C ILE A 57 4.63 -4.89 34.43
N ASN A 58 3.64 -5.41 33.72
CA ASN A 58 2.32 -5.63 34.31
C ASN A 58 2.40 -6.69 35.43
N THR A 59 1.79 -6.41 36.58
CA THR A 59 1.74 -7.31 37.74
C THR A 59 1.28 -8.74 37.39
N GLN A 60 0.36 -8.92 36.44
CA GLN A 60 -0.07 -10.25 36.00
C GLN A 60 1.01 -10.99 35.19
N ILE A 61 1.74 -10.28 34.33
CA ILE A 61 2.81 -10.87 33.50
C ILE A 61 3.98 -11.28 34.39
N ALA A 62 4.29 -10.50 35.42
CA ALA A 62 5.35 -10.80 36.39
C ALA A 62 5.12 -12.12 37.17
N LYS A 63 3.87 -12.62 37.22
CA LYS A 63 3.55 -13.92 37.84
C LYS A 63 3.98 -15.13 36.99
N ASN A 64 4.25 -14.94 35.70
CA ASN A 64 4.69 -16.03 34.83
C ASN A 64 6.07 -16.54 35.29
N PRO A 65 6.27 -17.87 35.51
CA PRO A 65 7.54 -18.41 36.01
C PRO A 65 8.76 -18.06 35.15
N PHE A 66 8.60 -18.08 33.82
CA PHE A 66 9.69 -17.74 32.89
C PHE A 66 10.06 -16.25 32.98
N VAL A 67 9.05 -15.38 33.04
CA VAL A 67 9.27 -13.94 33.20
C VAL A 67 9.92 -13.65 34.55
N ARG A 68 9.46 -14.30 35.63
CA ARG A 68 10.05 -14.17 36.98
C ARG A 68 11.53 -14.54 37.01
N LEU A 69 11.92 -15.60 36.29
CA LEU A 69 13.33 -15.99 36.15
C LEU A 69 14.13 -14.90 35.41
N CYS A 70 13.58 -14.35 34.32
CA CYS A 70 14.23 -13.26 33.58
C CYS A 70 14.38 -12.00 34.46
N LEU A 71 13.39 -11.71 35.29
CA LEU A 71 13.37 -10.55 36.19
C LEU A 71 14.41 -10.60 37.31
N MET A 72 14.96 -11.78 37.63
CA MET A 72 16.09 -11.87 38.55
C MET A 72 17.37 -11.22 37.98
N LEU A 73 17.43 -10.97 36.67
CA LEU A 73 18.60 -10.44 35.97
C LEU A 73 18.49 -8.96 35.62
N THR A 74 17.33 -8.33 35.86
CA THR A 74 17.06 -6.94 35.48
C THR A 74 16.27 -6.20 36.56
N ASP A 75 16.61 -4.91 36.72
CA ASP A 75 15.79 -4.02 37.54
C ASP A 75 14.42 -3.86 36.89
N HIS A 76 13.36 -3.94 37.69
CA HIS A 76 12.00 -3.83 37.19
C HIS A 76 11.07 -3.16 38.21
N LEU A 77 10.01 -2.55 37.70
CA LEU A 77 8.90 -2.02 38.47
C LEU A 77 7.61 -2.69 37.99
N THR A 78 6.95 -3.42 38.89
CA THR A 78 5.65 -4.00 38.60
C THR A 78 4.55 -2.95 38.75
N VAL A 79 3.76 -2.75 37.71
CA VAL A 79 2.67 -1.78 37.68
C VAL A 79 1.34 -2.46 37.36
N ASP A 80 0.28 -2.01 38.02
CA ASP A 80 -1.08 -2.31 37.61
C ASP A 80 -1.60 -1.16 36.75
N PRO A 81 -1.89 -1.38 35.45
CA PRO A 81 -2.41 -0.34 34.56
C PRO A 81 -3.75 0.23 35.02
N SER A 82 -4.51 -0.51 35.84
CA SER A 82 -5.80 -0.04 36.38
C SER A 82 -5.63 0.94 37.55
N ASN A 83 -4.43 1.05 38.13
CA ASN A 83 -4.15 1.91 39.27
C ASN A 83 -3.49 3.24 38.81
N PRO A 84 -4.16 4.39 38.96
CA PRO A 84 -3.58 5.70 38.59
C PRO A 84 -2.27 6.05 39.32
N MET A 85 -2.05 5.52 40.53
CA MET A 85 -0.81 5.76 41.28
C MET A 85 0.40 5.08 40.62
N ALA A 86 0.20 4.02 39.84
CA ALA A 86 1.27 3.32 39.14
C ALA A 86 1.93 4.22 38.09
N ILE A 87 1.14 5.02 37.35
CA ILE A 87 1.68 5.97 36.36
C ILE A 87 2.53 7.04 37.06
N LYS A 88 2.12 7.53 38.24
CA LYS A 88 2.92 8.49 39.02
C LYS A 88 4.27 7.91 39.44
N ALA A 89 4.33 6.62 39.80
CA ALA A 89 5.58 5.96 40.13
C ALA A 89 6.51 5.87 38.91
N VAL A 90 5.97 5.55 37.73
CA VAL A 90 6.74 5.55 36.46
C VAL A 90 7.26 6.95 36.13
N ILE A 91 6.43 8.00 36.27
CA ILE A 91 6.84 9.40 36.05
C ILE A 91 8.04 9.76 36.93
N ARG A 92 7.97 9.52 38.24
CA ARG A 92 9.08 9.82 39.17
C ARG A 92 10.35 9.04 38.82
N LEU A 93 10.20 7.80 38.36
CA LEU A 93 11.33 6.98 37.94
C LEU A 93 12.02 7.56 36.70
N VAL A 94 11.26 8.00 35.71
CA VAL A 94 11.79 8.66 34.51
C VAL A 94 12.45 10.00 34.86
N GLU A 95 11.82 10.80 35.73
CA GLU A 95 12.36 12.08 36.23
C GLU A 95 13.65 11.91 37.03
N SER A 96 13.86 10.75 37.67
CA SER A 96 15.12 10.45 38.38
C SER A 96 16.34 10.30 37.47
N GLY A 97 16.16 10.32 36.14
CA GLY A 97 17.23 10.15 35.15
C GLY A 97 17.62 8.68 34.89
N ARG A 98 16.96 7.71 35.56
CA ARG A 98 17.15 6.29 35.24
C ARG A 98 16.43 5.96 33.92
N PRO A 99 17.10 5.34 32.93
CA PRO A 99 16.43 4.88 31.71
C PRO A 99 15.34 3.86 32.03
N VAL A 100 14.17 4.02 31.43
CA VAL A 100 13.02 3.13 31.63
C VAL A 100 12.66 2.43 30.33
N VAL A 101 12.45 1.11 30.37
CA VAL A 101 11.96 0.34 29.22
C VAL A 101 10.47 0.04 29.40
N ILE A 102 9.68 0.35 28.37
CA ILE A 102 8.25 0.04 28.30
C ILE A 102 7.92 -0.64 26.97
N PHE A 103 7.10 -1.69 27.01
CA PHE A 103 6.44 -2.24 25.82
C PHE A 103 5.06 -1.58 25.68
N PRO A 104 4.92 -0.53 24.84
CA PRO A 104 3.70 0.27 24.76
C PRO A 104 2.46 -0.53 24.29
N GLU A 105 2.65 -1.67 23.63
CA GLU A 105 1.58 -2.59 23.21
C GLU A 105 0.89 -3.29 24.39
N GLY A 106 1.54 -3.38 25.56
CA GLY A 106 1.00 -4.04 26.76
C GLY A 106 0.77 -5.56 26.64
N ARG A 107 1.05 -6.15 25.47
CA ARG A 107 0.92 -7.58 25.18
C ARG A 107 1.91 -8.00 24.10
N ILE A 108 2.21 -9.29 24.04
CA ILE A 108 2.90 -9.90 22.90
C ILE A 108 1.96 -9.97 21.70
N THR A 109 2.46 -9.63 20.51
CA THR A 109 1.74 -9.75 19.24
C THR A 109 1.31 -11.20 18.95
N THR A 110 0.17 -11.35 18.29
CA THR A 110 -0.37 -12.64 17.84
C THR A 110 -0.47 -12.71 16.32
N THR A 111 -0.06 -11.66 15.63
CA THR A 111 -0.16 -11.50 14.17
C THR A 111 1.18 -11.16 13.54
N GLY A 112 2.15 -10.72 14.36
CA GLY A 112 3.48 -10.31 13.92
C GLY A 112 3.55 -8.84 13.49
N SER A 113 2.41 -8.15 13.45
CA SER A 113 2.32 -6.70 13.22
C SER A 113 2.33 -5.94 14.54
N LEU A 114 2.53 -4.62 14.45
CA LEU A 114 2.41 -3.70 15.59
C LEU A 114 0.95 -3.64 16.07
N MET A 115 0.74 -3.91 17.35
CA MET A 115 -0.56 -3.89 18.01
C MET A 115 -0.94 -2.50 18.52
N LYS A 116 -2.12 -2.40 19.12
CA LYS A 116 -2.61 -1.18 19.78
C LYS A 116 -1.58 -0.67 20.80
N ILE A 117 -1.16 0.58 20.62
CA ILE A 117 -0.31 1.31 21.56
C ILE A 117 -1.18 1.94 22.67
N TYR A 118 -0.83 1.66 23.93
CA TYR A 118 -1.51 2.24 25.08
C TYR A 118 -0.96 3.64 25.41
N GLU A 119 -1.88 4.59 25.51
CA GLU A 119 -1.61 6.01 25.77
C GLU A 119 -0.79 6.29 27.04
N GLY A 120 -0.81 5.39 28.03
CA GLY A 120 -0.12 5.61 29.30
C GLY A 120 1.38 5.82 29.14
N SER A 121 2.01 5.06 28.23
CA SER A 121 3.44 5.20 27.91
C SER A 121 3.73 6.54 27.21
N ALA A 122 2.87 6.95 26.29
CA ALA A 122 2.97 8.24 25.62
C ALA A 122 2.75 9.42 26.55
N PHE A 123 1.79 9.30 27.47
CA PHE A 123 1.53 10.31 28.48
C PHE A 123 2.73 10.50 29.42
N VAL A 124 3.40 9.42 29.83
CA VAL A 124 4.64 9.51 30.61
C VAL A 124 5.70 10.29 29.83
N ALA A 125 5.95 9.91 28.56
CA ALA A 125 6.95 10.57 27.72
C ALA A 125 6.73 12.08 27.60
N VAL A 126 5.50 12.51 27.29
CA VAL A 126 5.13 13.93 27.15
C VAL A 126 5.19 14.64 28.50
N LYS A 127 4.70 14.02 29.57
CA LYS A 127 4.64 14.65 30.90
C LYS A 127 6.02 14.90 31.51
N THR A 128 6.97 13.98 31.28
CA THR A 128 8.35 14.10 31.78
C THR A 128 9.29 14.77 30.77
N ASN A 129 8.79 15.19 29.59
CA ASN A 129 9.58 15.67 28.47
C ASN A 129 10.78 14.74 28.14
N ALA A 130 10.54 13.43 28.25
CA ALA A 130 11.59 12.42 28.09
C ALA A 130 11.95 12.22 26.63
N THR A 131 13.23 11.99 26.38
CA THR A 131 13.72 11.54 25.09
C THR A 131 13.28 10.09 24.89
N VAL A 132 12.45 9.85 23.88
CA VAL A 132 11.94 8.52 23.53
C VAL A 132 12.91 7.84 22.59
N VAL A 133 13.36 6.63 22.94
CA VAL A 133 14.27 5.82 22.12
C VAL A 133 13.54 4.56 21.66
N PRO A 134 13.01 4.53 20.43
CA PRO A 134 12.33 3.35 19.92
C PRO A 134 13.32 2.25 19.52
N VAL A 135 12.97 1.00 19.82
CA VAL A 135 13.75 -0.18 19.47
C VAL A 135 12.85 -1.20 18.77
N MET A 136 13.14 -1.52 17.51
CA MET A 136 12.44 -2.59 16.80
C MET A 136 13.17 -3.91 16.97
N ILE A 137 12.46 -4.87 17.53
CA ILE A 137 12.82 -6.27 17.57
C ILE A 137 12.21 -6.94 16.33
N GLN A 138 13.04 -7.63 15.57
CA GLN A 138 12.62 -8.44 14.41
C GLN A 138 13.09 -9.88 14.56
N GLY A 139 12.31 -10.81 14.01
CA GLY A 139 12.63 -12.24 13.98
C GLY A 139 12.25 -13.03 15.23
N ALA A 140 11.94 -12.35 16.35
CA ALA A 140 11.51 -12.99 17.57
C ALA A 140 10.10 -13.64 17.44
N THR A 141 9.27 -13.19 16.50
CA THR A 141 7.99 -13.84 16.15
C THR A 141 8.16 -15.29 15.70
N PHE A 142 9.28 -15.63 15.07
CA PHE A 142 9.59 -16.99 14.63
C PHE A 142 10.09 -17.91 15.75
N SER A 143 10.27 -17.39 16.97
CA SER A 143 10.68 -18.22 18.10
C SER A 143 9.54 -19.16 18.51
N THR A 144 9.87 -20.31 19.10
CA THR A 144 8.89 -21.15 19.80
C THR A 144 8.32 -20.50 21.06
N LEU A 145 8.94 -19.40 21.52
CA LEU A 145 8.52 -18.57 22.65
C LEU A 145 7.70 -17.34 22.21
N SER A 146 7.24 -17.28 20.95
CA SER A 146 6.28 -16.28 20.51
C SER A 146 4.83 -16.71 20.82
N ARG A 147 3.86 -15.83 20.59
CA ARG A 147 2.43 -16.15 20.67
C ARG A 147 1.78 -16.32 19.29
N MET A 148 2.59 -16.53 18.26
CA MET A 148 2.11 -16.80 16.91
C MET A 148 1.38 -18.15 16.85
N PRO A 149 0.37 -18.30 15.97
CA PRO A 149 -0.34 -19.57 15.82
C PRO A 149 0.61 -20.66 15.29
N LYS A 150 0.29 -21.93 15.53
CA LYS A 150 1.11 -23.08 15.07
C LYS A 150 1.28 -23.15 13.54
N THR A 151 0.38 -22.52 12.81
CA THR A 151 0.41 -22.36 11.34
C THR A 151 1.51 -21.38 10.89
N TYR A 152 2.01 -20.55 11.80
CA TYR A 152 3.13 -19.65 11.58
C TYR A 152 4.46 -20.42 11.63
N PRO A 153 5.46 -20.04 10.82
CA PRO A 153 6.77 -20.68 10.87
C PRO A 153 7.45 -20.47 12.24
N HIS A 154 7.83 -21.57 12.89
CA HIS A 154 8.59 -21.55 14.14
C HIS A 154 9.98 -22.17 13.97
N ARG A 155 10.95 -21.61 14.69
CA ARG A 155 12.36 -22.04 14.75
C ARG A 155 12.80 -22.01 16.21
N LEU A 156 13.65 -22.95 16.62
CA LEU A 156 14.18 -22.97 17.99
C LEU A 156 15.07 -21.74 18.26
N PHE A 157 15.91 -21.38 17.29
CA PHE A 157 16.83 -20.25 17.40
C PHE A 157 16.78 -19.38 16.13
N PRO A 158 15.70 -18.59 15.92
CA PRO A 158 15.63 -17.67 14.80
C PRO A 158 16.70 -16.57 14.94
N GLN A 159 17.10 -15.98 13.81
CA GLN A 159 17.90 -14.77 13.84
C GLN A 159 17.05 -13.63 14.42
N ILE A 160 17.59 -12.89 15.39
CA ILE A 160 16.93 -11.72 15.96
C ILE A 160 17.74 -10.46 15.63
N THR A 161 17.07 -9.45 15.11
CA THR A 161 17.68 -8.12 14.85
C THR A 161 17.07 -7.11 15.80
N LEU A 162 17.93 -6.33 16.46
CA LEU A 162 17.55 -5.15 17.24
C LEU A 162 17.92 -3.91 16.42
N ASN A 163 16.94 -3.12 16.02
CA ASN A 163 17.16 -1.86 15.34
C ASN A 163 16.90 -0.70 16.29
N TYR A 164 17.93 0.11 16.54
CA TYR A 164 17.84 1.32 17.34
C TYR A 164 17.47 2.49 16.44
N CYS A 165 16.24 2.98 16.61
CA CYS A 165 15.74 4.12 15.85
C CYS A 165 16.22 5.45 16.45
N THR A 166 16.07 6.51 15.66
CA THR A 166 16.44 7.87 16.06
C THR A 166 15.70 8.28 17.34
N PRO A 167 16.42 8.73 18.38
CA PRO A 167 15.79 9.29 19.57
C PRO A 167 15.00 10.55 19.25
N THR A 168 13.77 10.62 19.76
CA THR A 168 12.82 11.70 19.42
C THR A 168 12.08 12.16 20.67
N LYS A 169 11.75 13.45 20.73
CA LYS A 169 10.79 13.99 21.70
C LYS A 169 9.40 14.05 21.06
N LEU A 170 8.38 13.60 21.79
CA LEU A 170 7.01 13.67 21.30
C LEU A 170 6.50 15.11 21.41
N ASN A 171 6.41 15.78 20.26
CA ASN A 171 5.83 17.11 20.16
C ASN A 171 4.31 16.98 20.06
N VAL A 172 3.62 17.24 21.18
CA VAL A 172 2.15 17.21 21.25
C VAL A 172 1.66 18.58 21.70
N PRO A 173 0.63 19.18 21.06
CA PRO A 173 0.09 20.46 21.47
C PRO A 173 -0.27 20.50 22.97
N HIS A 174 0.06 21.60 23.63
CA HIS A 174 -0.25 21.80 25.06
C HIS A 174 -1.71 22.18 25.30
N GLU A 175 -2.38 22.71 24.28
CA GLU A 175 -3.76 23.18 24.32
C GLU A 175 -4.78 22.01 24.30
N GLY A 176 -6.00 22.31 24.72
CA GLY A 176 -7.10 21.34 24.79
C GLY A 176 -7.25 20.62 26.13
N THR A 177 -8.19 19.69 26.18
CA THR A 177 -8.53 18.92 27.39
C THR A 177 -7.46 17.87 27.71
N SER A 178 -7.38 17.44 28.98
CA SER A 178 -6.47 16.34 29.37
C SER A 178 -6.73 15.04 28.61
N HIS A 179 -7.98 14.78 28.22
CA HIS A 179 -8.35 13.64 27.39
C HIS A 179 -7.79 13.77 25.96
N GLN A 180 -7.98 14.92 25.31
CA GLN A 180 -7.44 15.19 23.97
C GLN A 180 -5.92 15.07 23.93
N ARG A 181 -5.21 15.68 24.89
CA ARG A 181 -3.75 15.56 24.98
C ARG A 181 -3.29 14.11 25.08
N ARG A 182 -3.99 13.29 25.86
CA ARG A 182 -3.66 11.89 26.05
C ARG A 182 -3.86 11.08 24.76
N LEU A 183 -4.95 11.33 24.03
CA LEU A 183 -5.22 10.72 22.73
C LEU A 183 -4.15 11.11 21.70
N LEU A 184 -3.83 12.40 21.57
CA LEU A 184 -2.80 12.91 20.64
C LEU A 184 -1.41 12.35 20.98
N SER A 185 -1.10 12.22 22.27
CA SER A 185 0.16 11.58 22.72
C SER A 185 0.21 10.12 22.27
N GLY A 186 -0.87 9.37 22.48
CA GLY A 186 -0.98 7.98 22.03
C GLY A 186 -0.80 7.85 20.51
N ASP A 187 -1.41 8.76 19.74
CA ASP A 187 -1.26 8.83 18.28
C ASP A 187 0.19 9.09 17.86
N ALA A 188 0.83 10.10 18.45
CA ALA A 188 2.22 10.45 18.17
C ALA A 188 3.19 9.29 18.47
N MET A 189 3.00 8.60 19.59
CA MET A 189 3.81 7.40 19.92
C MET A 189 3.54 6.24 18.96
N ARG A 190 2.29 6.04 18.55
CA ARG A 190 1.95 5.02 17.54
C ARG A 190 2.65 5.31 16.21
N ARG A 191 2.59 6.56 15.74
CA ARG A 191 3.25 6.99 14.50
C ARG A 191 4.76 6.81 14.58
N LEU A 192 5.39 7.19 15.70
CA LEU A 192 6.82 6.96 15.94
C LEU A 192 7.20 5.47 15.84
N MET A 193 6.39 4.58 16.43
CA MET A 193 6.61 3.13 16.31
C MET A 193 6.41 2.61 14.88
N GLN A 194 5.46 3.18 14.14
CA GLN A 194 5.20 2.83 12.74
C GLN A 194 6.33 3.30 11.80
N GLU A 195 6.84 4.51 11.99
CA GLU A 195 8.02 5.05 11.30
C GLU A 195 9.25 4.19 11.57
N CYS A 196 9.52 3.90 12.84
CA CYS A 196 10.63 3.05 13.24
C CYS A 196 10.51 1.61 12.68
N SER A 197 9.30 1.07 12.57
CA SER A 197 9.04 -0.22 11.90
C SER A 197 9.35 -0.17 10.40
N PHE A 198 8.97 0.92 9.72
CA PHE A 198 9.26 1.14 8.31
C PHE A 198 10.76 1.33 8.02
N ASP A 199 11.45 2.10 8.86
CA ASP A 199 12.89 2.35 8.73
C ASP A 199 13.71 1.09 8.99
N ALA A 200 13.18 0.15 9.79
CA ALA A 200 13.80 -1.15 10.05
C ALA A 200 13.64 -2.17 8.91
N ARG A 201 13.04 -1.82 7.78
CA ARG A 201 12.94 -2.72 6.62
C ARG A 201 14.32 -3.08 6.06
N PRO A 202 14.54 -4.31 5.58
CA PRO A 202 15.77 -4.64 4.85
C PRO A 202 15.76 -4.01 3.45
N ALA A 203 16.93 -3.57 2.99
CA ALA A 203 17.18 -3.19 1.60
C ALA A 203 17.32 -4.46 0.74
N ASN A 204 16.59 -4.55 -0.37
CA ASN A 204 16.59 -5.73 -1.24
C ASN A 204 15.99 -5.43 -2.63
N ASP A 205 16.10 -6.38 -3.55
CA ASP A 205 15.33 -6.39 -4.79
C ASP A 205 14.06 -7.27 -4.67
N LEU A 206 13.18 -7.21 -5.68
CA LEU A 206 11.90 -7.93 -5.66
C LEU A 206 12.10 -9.45 -5.64
N PHE A 207 13.08 -9.97 -6.38
CA PHE A 207 13.33 -11.40 -6.43
C PHE A 207 14.03 -11.88 -5.17
N GLY A 208 14.97 -11.11 -4.64
CA GLY A 208 15.59 -11.35 -3.33
C GLY A 208 14.54 -11.41 -2.21
N THR A 209 13.61 -10.45 -2.18
CA THR A 209 12.52 -10.43 -1.19
C THR A 209 11.59 -11.63 -1.35
N PHE A 210 11.31 -12.06 -2.59
CA PHE A 210 10.56 -13.29 -2.85
C PHE A 210 11.25 -14.54 -2.27
N LEU A 211 12.57 -14.66 -2.42
CA LEU A 211 13.35 -15.77 -1.85
C LEU A 211 13.37 -15.73 -0.31
N GLU A 212 13.51 -14.53 0.28
CA GLU A 212 13.44 -14.35 1.73
C GLU A 212 12.07 -14.72 2.30
N ALA A 213 10.98 -14.34 1.63
CA ALA A 213 9.63 -14.74 2.00
C ALA A 213 9.46 -16.27 1.93
N MET A 214 9.98 -16.90 0.87
CA MET A 214 9.98 -18.37 0.74
C MET A 214 10.77 -19.05 1.86
N GLU A 215 11.96 -18.55 2.20
CA GLU A 215 12.77 -19.10 3.29
C GLU A 215 12.07 -18.92 4.64
N THR A 216 11.44 -17.77 4.84
CA THR A 216 10.75 -17.41 6.07
C THR A 216 9.52 -18.26 6.30
N HIS A 217 8.64 -18.37 5.31
CA HIS A 217 7.34 -19.03 5.42
C HIS A 217 7.33 -20.49 5.00
N GLY A 218 8.42 -20.96 4.38
CA GLY A 218 8.62 -22.34 3.96
C GLY A 218 8.26 -22.59 2.50
N LYS A 219 9.20 -23.19 1.76
CA LYS A 219 9.09 -23.49 0.32
C LYS A 219 7.87 -24.31 -0.10
N ASN A 220 7.33 -25.13 0.80
CA ASN A 220 6.19 -26.02 0.53
C ASN A 220 4.84 -25.40 0.89
N LYS A 221 4.80 -24.18 1.43
CA LYS A 221 3.55 -23.50 1.72
C LYS A 221 2.81 -23.20 0.41
N ALA A 222 1.56 -23.65 0.29
CA ALA A 222 0.64 -23.20 -0.75
C ALA A 222 0.39 -21.70 -0.59
N ILE A 223 0.70 -20.92 -1.62
CA ILE A 223 0.76 -19.46 -1.51
C ILE A 223 -0.13 -18.74 -2.53
N VAL A 224 -0.27 -19.28 -3.73
CA VAL A 224 -1.03 -18.62 -4.79
C VAL A 224 -1.90 -19.60 -5.56
N GLU A 225 -3.10 -19.18 -5.89
CA GLU A 225 -4.11 -19.91 -6.66
C GLU A 225 -4.66 -18.96 -7.75
N ASP A 226 -5.08 -19.51 -8.89
CA ASP A 226 -5.84 -18.76 -9.91
C ASP A 226 -7.11 -19.52 -10.34
N ILE A 227 -7.81 -18.98 -11.35
CA ILE A 227 -9.06 -19.53 -11.89
C ILE A 227 -8.95 -21.00 -12.37
N LYS A 228 -7.74 -21.54 -12.59
CA LYS A 228 -7.55 -22.96 -12.91
C LYS A 228 -7.75 -23.86 -11.69
N GLN A 229 -7.96 -23.30 -10.50
CA GLN A 229 -8.14 -24.01 -9.23
C GLN A 229 -6.93 -24.90 -8.89
N ILE A 230 -5.74 -24.44 -9.28
CA ILE A 230 -4.48 -25.10 -8.93
C ILE A 230 -3.81 -24.22 -7.88
N GLU A 231 -3.62 -24.77 -6.68
CA GLU A 231 -2.80 -24.14 -5.66
C GLU A 231 -1.32 -24.41 -5.93
N TYR A 232 -0.53 -23.34 -5.98
CA TYR A 232 0.90 -23.38 -6.16
C TYR A 232 1.62 -23.05 -4.86
N THR A 233 2.66 -23.81 -4.55
CA THR A 233 3.58 -23.51 -3.46
C THR A 233 4.62 -22.47 -3.87
N TYR A 234 5.32 -21.88 -2.90
CA TYR A 234 6.48 -21.02 -3.20
C TYR A 234 7.50 -21.70 -4.12
N ALA A 235 7.83 -22.98 -3.86
CA ALA A 235 8.79 -23.73 -4.68
C ALA A 235 8.31 -23.89 -6.13
N GLN A 236 7.01 -24.09 -6.34
CA GLN A 236 6.42 -24.19 -7.68
C GLN A 236 6.39 -22.83 -8.38
N LEU A 237 6.07 -21.76 -7.66
CA LEU A 237 6.14 -20.39 -8.17
C LEU A 237 7.58 -20.01 -8.57
N LEU A 238 8.57 -20.34 -7.73
CA LEU A 238 9.99 -20.16 -8.03
C LEU A 238 10.40 -20.93 -9.29
N LYS A 239 9.99 -22.20 -9.41
CA LYS A 239 10.28 -23.02 -10.58
C LYS A 239 9.73 -22.38 -11.86
N MET A 240 8.50 -21.86 -11.82
CA MET A 240 7.91 -21.16 -12.97
C MET A 240 8.67 -19.87 -13.30
N ALA A 241 9.00 -19.06 -12.28
CA ALA A 241 9.73 -17.81 -12.47
C ALA A 241 11.12 -18.03 -13.09
N LEU A 242 11.91 -18.96 -12.53
CA LEU A 242 13.23 -19.30 -13.05
C LEU A 242 13.16 -19.91 -14.46
N GLY A 243 12.17 -20.78 -14.72
CA GLY A 243 11.96 -21.38 -16.03
C GLY A 243 11.63 -20.34 -17.10
N LEU A 244 10.70 -19.42 -16.82
CA LEU A 244 10.34 -18.34 -17.74
C LEU A 244 11.51 -17.36 -17.93
N GLY A 245 12.18 -16.96 -16.86
CA GLY A 245 13.35 -16.09 -16.93
C GLY A 245 14.48 -16.70 -17.77
N ARG A 246 14.73 -18.01 -17.63
CA ARG A 246 15.71 -18.75 -18.43
C ARG A 246 15.37 -18.78 -19.91
N LEU A 247 14.10 -18.95 -20.27
CA LEU A 247 13.64 -19.04 -21.66
C LEU A 247 13.59 -17.68 -22.37
N ILE A 248 13.36 -16.60 -21.62
CA ILE A 248 13.33 -15.24 -22.16
C ILE A 248 14.74 -14.66 -22.28
N SER A 249 15.66 -15.03 -21.40
CA SER A 249 17.02 -14.48 -21.37
C SER A 249 17.80 -14.56 -22.70
N PRO A 250 17.66 -15.60 -23.56
CA PRO A 250 18.34 -15.65 -24.86
C PRO A 250 17.74 -14.74 -25.93
N ILE A 251 16.51 -14.26 -25.74
CA ILE A 251 15.79 -13.43 -26.71
C ILE A 251 15.64 -11.97 -26.26
N THR A 252 16.20 -11.60 -25.11
CA THR A 252 16.25 -10.25 -24.56
C THR A 252 17.61 -9.98 -23.90
N GLN A 253 17.94 -8.72 -23.65
CA GLN A 253 19.17 -8.28 -23.00
C GLN A 253 18.93 -8.00 -21.51
N LYS A 254 20.00 -7.95 -20.72
CA LYS A 254 19.92 -7.46 -19.33
C LYS A 254 19.56 -5.97 -19.36
N GLU A 255 18.81 -5.54 -18.35
CA GLU A 255 18.29 -4.16 -18.15
C GLU A 255 17.27 -3.71 -19.22
N GLU A 256 16.97 -4.56 -20.22
CA GLU A 256 15.96 -4.29 -21.23
C GLU A 256 14.55 -4.29 -20.61
N ALA A 257 13.72 -3.33 -21.06
CA ALA A 257 12.30 -3.31 -20.80
C ALA A 257 11.57 -4.36 -21.66
N VAL A 258 10.99 -5.36 -21.02
CA VAL A 258 10.24 -6.44 -21.68
C VAL A 258 8.75 -6.21 -21.48
N GLY A 259 8.02 -6.04 -22.57
CA GLY A 259 6.57 -5.85 -22.55
C GLY A 259 5.86 -7.08 -21.99
N VAL A 260 4.99 -6.89 -20.99
CA VAL A 260 4.16 -7.95 -20.42
C VAL A 260 2.70 -7.61 -20.69
N LEU A 261 2.09 -8.36 -21.62
CA LEU A 261 0.68 -8.20 -21.99
C LEU A 261 -0.10 -9.45 -21.55
N MET A 262 -0.41 -9.53 -20.26
CA MET A 262 -0.96 -10.72 -19.62
C MET A 262 -2.10 -10.37 -18.65
N PRO A 263 -3.06 -11.28 -18.39
CA PRO A 263 -4.12 -11.05 -17.42
C PRO A 263 -3.60 -11.19 -15.97
N THR A 264 -4.44 -10.88 -14.99
CA THR A 264 -4.18 -11.24 -13.58
C THR A 264 -4.28 -12.76 -13.41
N ALA A 265 -3.12 -13.43 -13.39
CA ALA A 265 -2.98 -14.88 -13.25
C ALA A 265 -1.60 -15.25 -12.67
N VAL A 266 -1.46 -16.48 -12.18
CA VAL A 266 -0.22 -16.97 -11.57
C VAL A 266 0.96 -16.92 -12.54
N ALA A 267 0.74 -17.29 -13.81
CA ALA A 267 1.78 -17.26 -14.84
C ALA A 267 2.34 -15.85 -15.07
N SER A 268 1.49 -14.83 -14.97
CA SER A 268 1.88 -13.43 -15.12
C SER A 268 2.75 -12.95 -13.96
N LEU A 269 2.39 -13.33 -12.72
CA LEU A 269 3.21 -13.06 -11.54
C LEU A 269 4.57 -13.78 -11.60
N ALA A 270 4.58 -15.05 -12.03
CA ALA A 270 5.80 -15.80 -12.24
C ALA A 270 6.70 -15.15 -13.30
N LEU A 271 6.11 -14.63 -14.39
CA LEU A 271 6.83 -13.90 -15.43
C LEU A 271 7.50 -12.62 -14.88
N VAL A 272 6.75 -11.81 -14.11
CA VAL A 272 7.28 -10.60 -13.47
C VAL A 272 8.47 -10.93 -12.56
N LEU A 273 8.33 -11.94 -11.69
CA LEU A 273 9.42 -12.40 -10.82
C LEU A 273 10.60 -12.95 -11.63
N GLY A 274 10.34 -13.74 -12.68
CA GLY A 274 11.37 -14.34 -13.52
C GLY A 274 12.19 -13.33 -14.30
N LEU A 275 11.55 -12.29 -14.84
CA LEU A 275 12.21 -11.16 -15.49
C LEU A 275 13.06 -10.38 -14.47
N SER A 276 12.49 -10.06 -13.30
CA SER A 276 13.20 -9.38 -12.21
C SER A 276 14.45 -10.17 -11.79
N GLY A 277 14.34 -11.48 -11.52
CA GLY A 277 15.49 -12.30 -11.10
C GLY A 277 16.59 -12.43 -12.16
N MET A 278 16.24 -12.24 -13.44
CA MET A 278 17.17 -12.27 -14.57
C MET A 278 17.65 -10.88 -14.99
N LYS A 279 17.44 -9.84 -14.18
CA LYS A 279 17.79 -8.44 -14.47
C LYS A 279 17.14 -7.90 -15.74
N ARG A 280 15.83 -8.13 -15.93
CA ARG A 280 15.00 -7.50 -16.98
C ARG A 280 13.90 -6.69 -16.31
N VAL A 281 13.49 -5.59 -16.93
CA VAL A 281 12.45 -4.71 -16.38
C VAL A 281 11.11 -5.08 -17.02
N PRO A 282 10.14 -5.66 -16.28
CA PRO A 282 8.80 -5.90 -16.80
C PRO A 282 8.10 -4.57 -17.08
N ALA A 283 7.65 -4.36 -18.32
CA ALA A 283 6.85 -3.22 -18.72
C ALA A 283 5.39 -3.68 -18.89
N MET A 284 4.55 -3.41 -17.90
CA MET A 284 3.19 -3.95 -17.83
C MET A 284 2.25 -3.19 -18.77
N LEU A 285 1.89 -3.81 -19.89
CA LEU A 285 1.08 -3.19 -20.92
C LEU A 285 -0.42 -3.31 -20.58
N ASN A 286 -1.13 -2.19 -20.71
CA ASN A 286 -2.58 -2.16 -20.53
C ASN A 286 -3.28 -2.70 -21.80
N PHE A 287 -3.72 -3.95 -21.77
CA PHE A 287 -4.43 -4.59 -22.89
C PHE A 287 -5.78 -3.96 -23.24
N THR A 288 -6.37 -3.16 -22.33
CA THR A 288 -7.60 -2.41 -22.62
C THR A 288 -7.34 -1.17 -23.47
N ALA A 289 -6.09 -0.70 -23.56
CA ALA A 289 -5.72 0.43 -24.40
C ALA A 289 -5.92 0.11 -25.90
N GLY A 290 -6.13 1.17 -26.69
CA GLY A 290 -6.11 1.08 -28.15
C GLY A 290 -4.70 0.81 -28.70
N VAL A 291 -4.61 0.55 -30.00
CA VAL A 291 -3.34 0.28 -30.69
C VAL A 291 -2.34 1.42 -30.50
N ASP A 292 -2.79 2.67 -30.68
CA ASP A 292 -1.92 3.85 -30.52
C ASP A 292 -1.39 3.99 -29.10
N GLY A 293 -2.21 3.68 -28.09
CA GLY A 293 -1.80 3.70 -26.69
C GLY A 293 -0.74 2.63 -26.39
N LEU A 294 -0.93 1.42 -26.93
CA LEU A 294 0.05 0.33 -26.82
C LEU A 294 1.34 0.64 -27.57
N GLN A 295 1.26 1.18 -28.79
CA GLN A 295 2.43 1.58 -29.58
C GLN A 295 3.20 2.70 -28.88
N SER A 296 2.51 3.72 -28.35
CA SER A 296 3.10 4.81 -27.59
C SER A 296 3.82 4.29 -26.34
N ALA A 297 3.24 3.31 -25.63
CA ALA A 297 3.88 2.66 -24.48
C ALA A 297 5.16 1.91 -24.89
N CYS A 298 5.10 1.17 -26.02
CA CYS A 298 6.27 0.47 -26.55
C CYS A 298 7.37 1.44 -26.96
N THR A 299 7.03 2.53 -27.63
CA THR A 299 7.98 3.57 -28.02
C THR A 299 8.60 4.25 -26.80
N ALA A 300 7.78 4.67 -25.82
CA ALA A 300 8.26 5.39 -24.64
C ALA A 300 9.32 4.60 -23.83
N ALA A 301 9.09 3.30 -23.67
CA ALA A 301 9.97 2.41 -22.90
C ALA A 301 10.91 1.56 -23.77
N GLU A 302 11.03 1.88 -25.07
CA GLU A 302 11.87 1.16 -26.04
C GLU A 302 11.66 -0.37 -26.04
N ILE A 303 10.41 -0.80 -25.86
CA ILE A 303 10.05 -2.21 -25.80
C ILE A 303 10.25 -2.84 -27.17
N LYS A 304 11.10 -3.88 -27.26
CA LYS A 304 11.34 -4.65 -28.49
C LYS A 304 10.64 -6.00 -28.48
N THR A 305 10.37 -6.55 -27.29
CA THR A 305 9.76 -7.87 -27.11
C THR A 305 8.54 -7.76 -26.20
N ILE A 306 7.41 -8.28 -26.65
CA ILE A 306 6.18 -8.41 -25.86
C ILE A 306 5.92 -9.89 -25.60
N VAL A 307 5.80 -10.25 -24.33
CA VAL A 307 5.41 -11.59 -23.88
C VAL A 307 3.92 -11.62 -23.55
N THR A 308 3.20 -12.58 -24.14
CA THR A 308 1.77 -12.81 -23.93
C THR A 308 1.44 -14.31 -23.98
N SER A 309 0.17 -14.70 -23.91
CA SER A 309 -0.28 -16.08 -24.09
C SER A 309 -1.34 -16.18 -25.19
N LYS A 310 -1.31 -17.28 -25.96
CA LYS A 310 -2.27 -17.49 -27.05
C LYS A 310 -3.70 -17.54 -26.53
N ALA A 311 -3.89 -18.26 -25.42
CA ALA A 311 -5.20 -18.36 -24.76
C ALA A 311 -5.75 -16.99 -24.33
N PHE A 312 -4.88 -16.10 -23.82
CA PHE A 312 -5.32 -14.76 -23.42
C PHE A 312 -5.62 -13.87 -24.63
N VAL A 313 -4.78 -13.91 -25.66
CA VAL A 313 -4.98 -13.13 -26.89
C VAL A 313 -6.30 -13.50 -27.57
N GLU A 314 -6.64 -14.78 -27.61
CA GLU A 314 -7.92 -15.25 -28.12
C GLU A 314 -9.10 -14.80 -27.23
N GLN A 315 -9.02 -15.09 -25.92
CA GLN A 315 -10.08 -14.76 -24.97
C GLN A 315 -10.39 -13.25 -24.91
N ALA A 316 -9.35 -12.41 -24.94
CA ALA A 316 -9.47 -10.96 -24.89
C ALA A 316 -9.56 -10.30 -26.28
N LYS A 317 -9.62 -11.10 -27.37
CA LYS A 317 -9.71 -10.63 -28.77
C LYS A 317 -8.63 -9.60 -29.13
N LEU A 318 -7.39 -9.87 -28.74
CA LEU A 318 -6.26 -8.94 -28.91
C LEU A 318 -5.48 -9.12 -30.21
N ALA A 319 -5.76 -10.18 -30.99
CA ALA A 319 -5.00 -10.49 -32.21
C ALA A 319 -4.90 -9.30 -33.19
N PRO A 320 -6.01 -8.60 -33.55
CA PRO A 320 -5.92 -7.46 -34.46
C PRO A 320 -5.07 -6.31 -33.90
N LYS A 321 -5.09 -6.10 -32.57
CA LYS A 321 -4.27 -5.07 -31.93
C LYS A 321 -2.79 -5.41 -32.02
N LEU A 322 -2.43 -6.67 -31.80
CA LEU A 322 -1.05 -7.14 -31.83
C LEU A 322 -0.46 -7.12 -33.24
N GLU A 323 -1.24 -7.50 -34.24
CA GLU A 323 -0.84 -7.45 -35.66
C GLU A 323 -0.57 -6.02 -36.14
N ALA A 324 -1.27 -5.03 -35.57
CA ALA A 324 -1.10 -3.63 -35.91
C ALA A 324 0.12 -2.96 -35.23
N LEU A 325 0.76 -3.59 -34.25
CA LEU A 325 1.94 -3.04 -33.59
C LEU A 325 3.17 -3.15 -34.49
N GLN A 326 3.99 -2.10 -34.47
CA GLN A 326 5.19 -1.99 -35.28
C GLN A 326 6.46 -2.00 -34.42
N GLY A 327 7.53 -2.61 -34.94
CA GLY A 327 8.84 -2.62 -34.29
C GLY A 327 8.94 -3.50 -33.04
N VAL A 328 7.94 -4.35 -32.79
CA VAL A 328 7.90 -5.26 -31.63
C VAL A 328 7.78 -6.71 -32.06
N ARG A 329 8.46 -7.60 -31.34
CA ARG A 329 8.34 -9.04 -31.48
C ARG A 329 7.37 -9.58 -30.44
N ILE A 330 6.32 -10.27 -30.89
CA ILE A 330 5.38 -10.96 -30.00
C ILE A 330 5.91 -12.37 -29.71
N VAL A 331 5.93 -12.74 -28.43
CA VAL A 331 6.40 -14.05 -27.95
C VAL A 331 5.32 -14.66 -27.08
N TYR A 332 4.91 -15.89 -27.40
CA TYR A 332 3.85 -16.59 -26.68
C TYR A 332 4.42 -17.54 -25.64
N LEU A 333 3.84 -17.56 -24.43
CA LEU A 333 4.24 -18.49 -23.36
C LEU A 333 4.17 -19.96 -23.78
N GLU A 334 3.19 -20.33 -24.60
CA GLU A 334 3.03 -21.68 -25.13
C GLU A 334 4.22 -22.08 -26.02
N GLU A 335 4.75 -21.16 -26.82
CA GLU A 335 5.91 -21.38 -27.68
C GLU A 335 7.19 -21.50 -26.85
N LEU A 336 7.34 -20.65 -25.83
CA LEU A 336 8.45 -20.76 -24.89
C LEU A 336 8.47 -22.14 -24.21
N LYS A 337 7.31 -22.62 -23.77
CA LYS A 337 7.18 -23.95 -23.14
C LYS A 337 7.61 -25.08 -24.08
N VAL A 338 7.25 -25.01 -25.36
CA VAL A 338 7.66 -26.01 -26.38
C VAL A 338 9.16 -25.90 -26.68
N SER A 339 9.72 -24.69 -26.67
CA SER A 339 11.15 -24.46 -26.94
C SER A 339 12.10 -24.95 -25.83
N MET A 340 11.57 -25.33 -24.66
CA MET A 340 12.37 -25.72 -23.49
C MET A 340 13.14 -27.02 -23.74
N ARG A 341 14.47 -26.91 -23.84
CA ARG A 341 15.38 -28.03 -24.15
C ARG A 341 15.63 -28.89 -22.91
N LEU A 342 16.16 -30.09 -23.11
CA LEU A 342 16.55 -30.98 -22.01
C LEU A 342 17.57 -30.32 -21.07
N VAL A 343 18.52 -29.56 -21.63
CA VAL A 343 19.52 -28.81 -20.85
C VAL A 343 18.85 -27.77 -19.94
N ASP A 344 17.83 -27.05 -20.41
CA ASP A 344 17.11 -26.07 -19.58
C ASP A 344 16.32 -26.75 -18.46
N LYS A 345 15.73 -27.93 -18.74
CA LYS A 345 15.03 -28.73 -17.73
C LYS A 345 15.98 -29.26 -16.66
N LEU A 346 17.15 -29.79 -17.06
CA LEU A 346 18.16 -30.27 -16.13
C LEU A 346 18.75 -29.12 -15.31
N TRP A 347 19.07 -28.00 -15.94
CA TRP A 347 19.50 -26.78 -15.25
C TRP A 347 18.47 -26.32 -14.22
N LEU A 348 17.18 -26.30 -14.59
CA LEU A 348 16.12 -25.87 -13.69
C LEU A 348 15.97 -26.83 -12.50
N MET A 349 15.86 -28.13 -12.78
CA MET A 349 15.51 -29.14 -11.78
C MET A 349 16.68 -29.56 -10.88
N LEU A 350 17.92 -29.58 -11.38
CA LEU A 350 19.08 -30.06 -10.62
C LEU A 350 19.90 -28.93 -10.01
N TYR A 351 19.76 -27.69 -10.50
CA TYR A 351 20.59 -26.57 -10.07
C TYR A 351 19.79 -25.34 -9.63
N ALA A 352 19.05 -24.72 -10.55
CA ALA A 352 18.48 -23.38 -10.33
C ALA A 352 17.48 -23.31 -9.16
N ILE A 353 16.61 -24.31 -8.98
CA ILE A 353 15.66 -24.33 -7.85
C ILE A 353 16.32 -24.55 -6.48
N HIS A 354 17.51 -25.18 -6.47
CA HIS A 354 18.25 -25.47 -5.23
C HIS A 354 19.19 -24.31 -4.86
N PHE A 355 19.68 -23.58 -5.86
CA PHE A 355 20.60 -22.47 -5.70
C PHE A 355 20.12 -21.21 -6.46
N PRO A 356 18.91 -20.69 -6.16
CA PRO A 356 18.33 -19.58 -6.90
C PRO A 356 19.23 -18.33 -6.88
N CYS A 357 19.85 -18.04 -5.74
CA CYS A 357 20.76 -16.89 -5.59
C CYS A 357 22.03 -16.97 -6.48
N LEU A 358 22.42 -18.15 -6.97
CA LEU A 358 23.57 -18.32 -7.87
C LEU A 358 23.20 -18.12 -9.35
N VAL A 359 21.92 -18.23 -9.69
CA VAL A 359 21.44 -18.11 -11.07
C VAL A 359 20.75 -16.78 -11.36
N THR A 360 20.35 -16.06 -10.31
CA THR A 360 19.81 -14.71 -10.42
C THR A 360 20.87 -13.66 -10.16
N SER A 361 20.65 -12.44 -10.63
CA SER A 361 21.53 -11.31 -10.37
C SER A 361 20.93 -10.45 -9.27
N ALA A 362 21.66 -10.27 -8.16
CA ALA A 362 21.32 -9.26 -7.16
C ALA A 362 21.34 -7.88 -7.84
N GLN A 363 20.35 -7.05 -7.53
CA GLN A 363 20.17 -5.73 -8.11
C GLN A 363 20.28 -4.65 -7.03
N ASP A 364 20.67 -3.44 -7.43
CA ASP A 364 20.55 -2.27 -6.56
C ASP A 364 19.06 -1.97 -6.38
N GLU A 365 18.62 -1.70 -5.16
CA GLU A 365 17.21 -1.41 -4.87
C GLU A 365 16.70 -0.17 -5.64
N LYS A 366 17.59 0.73 -6.06
CA LYS A 366 17.26 1.93 -6.83
C LYS A 366 17.11 1.67 -8.33
N GLU A 367 17.53 0.50 -8.83
CA GLU A 367 17.32 0.12 -10.23
C GLU A 367 15.81 -0.06 -10.55
N PRO A 368 15.37 0.17 -11.80
CA PRO A 368 13.99 -0.05 -12.22
C PRO A 368 13.52 -1.49 -12.00
N ALA A 369 12.42 -1.65 -11.27
CA ALA A 369 11.80 -2.94 -11.02
C ALA A 369 10.62 -3.24 -11.94
N VAL A 370 9.84 -2.22 -12.30
CA VAL A 370 8.68 -2.34 -13.19
C VAL A 370 8.38 -1.00 -13.86
N ILE A 371 7.85 -1.06 -15.08
CA ILE A 371 7.29 0.11 -15.77
C ILE A 371 5.78 -0.11 -15.89
N LEU A 372 5.00 0.85 -15.39
CA LEU A 372 3.53 0.84 -15.48
C LEU A 372 3.06 2.01 -16.34
N PHE A 373 2.10 1.80 -17.23
CA PHE A 373 1.63 2.87 -18.10
C PHE A 373 0.35 3.52 -17.57
N THR A 374 0.38 4.85 -17.45
CA THR A 374 -0.80 5.64 -17.08
C THR A 374 -1.23 6.49 -18.27
N SER A 375 -2.53 6.61 -18.53
CA SER A 375 -3.06 7.36 -19.66
C SER A 375 -2.83 8.88 -19.55
N GLY A 376 -2.52 9.38 -18.35
CA GLY A 376 -2.31 10.80 -18.08
C GLY A 376 -3.49 11.69 -18.51
N SER A 377 -3.42 12.97 -18.18
CA SER A 377 -4.35 13.97 -18.72
C SER A 377 -3.93 14.49 -20.11
N GLU A 378 -2.87 13.93 -20.70
CA GLU A 378 -2.12 14.46 -21.85
C GLU A 378 -2.31 13.62 -23.14
N GLY A 379 -3.31 12.73 -23.16
CA GLY A 379 -3.69 11.96 -24.36
C GLY A 379 -2.85 10.71 -24.63
N LYS A 380 -1.50 10.80 -24.59
CA LYS A 380 -0.62 9.64 -24.78
C LYS A 380 -0.18 9.00 -23.45
N PRO A 381 -0.16 7.66 -23.34
CA PRO A 381 0.31 7.00 -22.13
C PRO A 381 1.77 7.28 -21.82
N LYS A 382 2.08 7.51 -20.54
CA LYS A 382 3.43 7.68 -20.01
C LYS A 382 3.84 6.46 -19.20
N GLY A 383 5.09 6.04 -19.31
CA GLY A 383 5.65 4.96 -18.49
C GLY A 383 6.09 5.50 -17.14
N VAL A 384 5.46 5.06 -16.05
CA VAL A 384 5.88 5.30 -14.68
C VAL A 384 6.90 4.24 -14.31
N VAL A 385 8.15 4.64 -14.09
CA VAL A 385 9.25 3.74 -13.71
C VAL A 385 9.29 3.64 -12.19
N LEU A 386 9.02 2.45 -11.65
CA LEU A 386 9.12 2.17 -10.22
C LEU A 386 10.37 1.34 -9.95
N SER A 387 11.20 1.80 -9.01
CA SER A 387 12.36 1.03 -8.53
C SER A 387 11.95 -0.13 -7.63
N HIS A 388 12.89 -1.02 -7.31
CA HIS A 388 12.66 -2.08 -6.32
C HIS A 388 12.36 -1.46 -4.95
N GLU A 389 13.11 -0.43 -4.57
CA GLU A 389 12.93 0.37 -3.35
C GLU A 389 11.51 0.94 -3.29
N ALA A 390 10.98 1.49 -4.40
CA ALA A 390 9.66 2.11 -4.40
C ALA A 390 8.53 1.13 -4.04
N LEU A 391 8.55 -0.06 -4.65
CA LEU A 391 7.57 -1.10 -4.40
C LEU A 391 7.71 -1.68 -2.99
N LEU A 392 8.94 -2.01 -2.58
CA LEU A 392 9.20 -2.63 -1.27
C LEU A 392 8.97 -1.65 -0.12
N ALA A 393 9.31 -0.37 -0.31
CA ALA A 393 8.98 0.69 0.63
C ALA A 393 7.46 0.79 0.81
N ASN A 394 6.67 0.82 -0.26
CA ASN A 394 5.21 0.92 -0.11
C ASN A 394 4.60 -0.31 0.58
N ILE A 395 5.11 -1.51 0.29
CA ILE A 395 4.70 -2.73 1.01
C ILE A 395 5.05 -2.64 2.50
N ALA A 396 6.25 -2.17 2.85
CA ALA A 396 6.68 -1.99 4.24
C ALA A 396 5.85 -0.92 4.96
N GLN A 397 5.54 0.19 4.29
CA GLN A 397 4.69 1.26 4.79
C GLN A 397 3.31 0.73 5.16
N ILE A 398 2.62 0.03 4.24
CA ILE A 398 1.30 -0.55 4.51
C ILE A 398 1.38 -1.61 5.63
N SER A 399 2.41 -2.47 5.61
CA SER A 399 2.61 -3.52 6.61
C SER A 399 2.91 -2.98 8.03
N SER A 400 3.36 -1.73 8.13
CA SER A 400 3.59 -1.07 9.43
C SER A 400 2.30 -0.57 10.10
N ILE A 401 1.23 -0.38 9.32
CA ILE A 401 -0.02 0.22 9.79
C ILE A 401 -1.25 -0.69 9.69
N VAL A 402 -1.23 -1.70 8.80
CA VAL A 402 -2.29 -2.70 8.64
C VAL A 402 -1.80 -4.04 9.17
N ASP A 403 -2.65 -4.67 9.97
CA ASP A 403 -2.34 -5.94 10.58
C ASP A 403 -2.64 -7.13 9.64
N PHE A 404 -1.61 -7.56 8.91
CA PHE A 404 -1.67 -8.74 8.06
C PHE A 404 -1.15 -9.98 8.78
N SER A 405 -1.85 -11.10 8.59
CA SER A 405 -1.49 -12.43 9.10
C SER A 405 -1.21 -13.39 7.96
N THR A 406 -0.36 -14.39 8.20
CA THR A 406 -0.13 -15.49 7.25
C THR A 406 -1.36 -16.37 7.00
N GLU A 407 -2.42 -16.19 7.80
CA GLU A 407 -3.72 -16.84 7.65
C GLU A 407 -4.68 -16.05 6.75
N ASP A 408 -4.32 -14.82 6.36
CA ASP A 408 -5.12 -14.06 5.42
C ASP A 408 -5.06 -14.65 4.01
N LYS A 409 -6.19 -14.52 3.29
CA LYS A 409 -6.28 -14.82 1.86
C LYS A 409 -6.80 -13.59 1.11
N MET A 410 -5.92 -13.02 0.29
CA MET A 410 -6.22 -11.88 -0.59
C MET A 410 -6.93 -12.35 -1.85
N LEU A 411 -8.11 -11.79 -2.14
CA LEU A 411 -8.75 -11.91 -3.45
C LEU A 411 -8.32 -10.75 -4.34
N ASN A 412 -7.42 -11.00 -5.29
CA ASN A 412 -7.02 -10.02 -6.27
C ASN A 412 -7.73 -10.24 -7.61
N ALA A 413 -8.84 -9.53 -7.79
CA ALA A 413 -9.52 -9.41 -9.08
C ALA A 413 -9.05 -8.17 -9.87
N LEU A 414 -8.16 -7.36 -9.29
CA LEU A 414 -7.70 -6.14 -9.93
C LEU A 414 -6.63 -6.43 -10.99
N PRO A 415 -6.55 -5.63 -12.07
CA PRO A 415 -5.55 -5.85 -13.08
C PRO A 415 -4.13 -5.55 -12.57
N ILE A 416 -3.21 -6.51 -12.74
CA ILE A 416 -1.81 -6.36 -12.32
C ILE A 416 -0.96 -5.49 -13.25
N PHE A 417 -1.51 -5.01 -14.37
CA PHE A 417 -0.89 -3.92 -15.14
C PHE A 417 -1.16 -2.53 -14.55
N HIS A 418 -1.88 -2.47 -13.43
CA HIS A 418 -2.00 -1.29 -12.58
C HIS A 418 -1.34 -1.55 -11.22
N SER A 419 -0.74 -0.50 -10.64
CA SER A 419 -0.01 -0.58 -9.37
C SER A 419 -0.86 -1.08 -8.19
N PHE A 420 -2.17 -0.80 -8.18
CA PHE A 420 -3.04 -1.27 -7.11
C PHE A 420 -3.19 -2.80 -7.13
N GLY A 421 -3.42 -3.39 -8.31
CA GLY A 421 -3.47 -4.84 -8.48
C GLY A 421 -2.11 -5.50 -8.34
N LEU A 422 -1.03 -4.87 -8.82
CA LEU A 422 0.33 -5.40 -8.74
C LEU A 422 0.89 -5.36 -7.32
N THR A 423 1.04 -4.17 -6.73
CA THR A 423 1.75 -4.01 -5.47
C THR A 423 0.91 -4.50 -4.29
N ALA A 424 -0.27 -3.90 -4.07
CA ALA A 424 -1.12 -4.24 -2.94
C ALA A 424 -1.84 -5.58 -3.15
N GLY A 425 -2.33 -5.85 -4.36
CA GLY A 425 -3.09 -7.05 -4.68
C GLY A 425 -2.23 -8.32 -4.89
N SER A 426 -0.93 -8.21 -5.19
CA SER A 426 -0.13 -9.40 -5.53
C SER A 426 1.23 -9.47 -4.85
N LEU A 427 2.07 -8.43 -4.91
CA LEU A 427 3.40 -8.49 -4.31
C LEU A 427 3.32 -8.52 -2.78
N LEU A 428 2.48 -7.69 -2.17
CA LEU A 428 2.27 -7.64 -0.72
C LEU A 428 1.91 -9.00 -0.13
N PRO A 429 0.85 -9.72 -0.59
CA PRO A 429 0.50 -11.00 0.01
C PRO A 429 1.61 -12.05 -0.15
N ILE A 430 2.29 -12.08 -1.31
CA ILE A 430 3.39 -13.03 -1.53
C ILE A 430 4.59 -12.74 -0.62
N PHE A 431 4.96 -11.47 -0.42
CA PHE A 431 6.12 -11.14 0.42
C PHE A 431 5.83 -11.26 1.92
N ARG A 432 4.56 -11.18 2.32
CA ARG A 432 4.11 -11.35 3.70
C ARG A 432 3.69 -12.79 4.06
N GLY A 433 3.77 -13.73 3.12
CA GLY A 433 3.38 -15.10 3.37
C GLY A 433 1.86 -15.30 3.50
N MET A 434 1.06 -14.42 2.92
CA MET A 434 -0.40 -14.51 2.86
C MET A 434 -0.82 -15.31 1.63
N HIS A 435 -1.97 -15.99 1.72
CA HIS A 435 -2.53 -16.67 0.56
C HIS A 435 -3.05 -15.65 -0.45
N LEU A 436 -2.89 -15.93 -1.75
CA LEU A 436 -3.35 -15.07 -2.83
C LEU A 436 -4.22 -15.87 -3.80
N PHE A 437 -5.43 -15.38 -4.07
CA PHE A 437 -6.27 -15.84 -5.16
C PHE A 437 -6.29 -14.78 -6.27
N MET A 438 -5.82 -15.15 -7.46
CA MET A 438 -5.76 -14.26 -8.62
C MET A 438 -6.94 -14.52 -9.57
N TYR A 439 -7.68 -13.47 -9.89
CA TYR A 439 -8.80 -13.54 -10.81
C TYR A 439 -8.64 -12.52 -11.96
N PRO A 440 -8.88 -12.93 -13.23
CA PRO A 440 -8.46 -12.14 -14.39
C PRO A 440 -9.26 -10.87 -14.66
N SER A 441 -10.47 -10.73 -14.10
CA SER A 441 -11.35 -9.60 -14.40
C SER A 441 -12.19 -9.16 -13.19
N PRO A 442 -12.16 -7.87 -12.80
CA PRO A 442 -13.03 -7.34 -11.75
C PRO A 442 -14.48 -7.15 -12.22
N LEU A 443 -14.74 -7.28 -13.53
CA LEU A 443 -16.06 -7.01 -14.12
C LEU A 443 -17.05 -8.17 -13.94
N HIS A 444 -16.61 -9.32 -13.44
CA HIS A 444 -17.46 -10.49 -13.24
C HIS A 444 -18.21 -10.38 -11.91
N TYR A 445 -19.10 -9.39 -11.81
CA TYR A 445 -19.72 -8.94 -10.56
C TYR A 445 -20.50 -10.00 -9.78
N ARG A 446 -21.01 -11.04 -10.45
CA ARG A 446 -21.72 -12.17 -9.82
C ARG A 446 -20.77 -13.27 -9.35
N VAL A 447 -19.61 -13.41 -9.98
CA VAL A 447 -18.66 -14.50 -9.72
C VAL A 447 -17.71 -14.14 -8.58
N ILE A 448 -17.32 -12.87 -8.47
CA ILE A 448 -16.39 -12.41 -7.42
C ILE A 448 -16.91 -12.67 -5.99
N PRO A 449 -18.18 -12.37 -5.64
CA PRO A 449 -18.72 -12.69 -4.32
C PRO A 449 -18.68 -14.18 -4.01
N GLU A 450 -19.12 -15.02 -4.94
CA GLU A 450 -19.10 -16.49 -4.82
C GLU A 450 -17.67 -17.02 -4.63
N ILE A 451 -16.68 -16.47 -5.35
CA ILE A 451 -15.26 -16.82 -5.14
C ILE A 451 -14.79 -16.40 -3.75
N ALA A 452 -15.15 -15.21 -3.29
CA ALA A 452 -14.80 -14.74 -1.94
C ALA A 452 -15.34 -15.71 -0.86
N TYR A 453 -16.56 -16.20 -1.04
CA TYR A 453 -17.19 -17.19 -0.18
C TYR A 453 -16.48 -18.55 -0.25
N ASP A 454 -16.44 -19.14 -1.45
CA ASP A 454 -15.94 -20.49 -1.73
C ASP A 454 -14.46 -20.65 -1.36
N ARG A 455 -13.66 -19.60 -1.53
CA ARG A 455 -12.24 -19.59 -1.17
C ARG A 455 -11.95 -19.00 0.21
N SER A 456 -12.96 -18.63 0.98
CA SER A 456 -12.79 -18.10 2.33
C SER A 456 -11.82 -16.91 2.37
N CYS A 457 -11.96 -16.01 1.40
CA CYS A 457 -11.09 -14.83 1.28
C CYS A 457 -11.32 -13.88 2.46
N THR A 458 -10.23 -13.31 3.00
CA THR A 458 -10.30 -12.43 4.18
C THR A 458 -10.10 -10.96 3.81
N ILE A 459 -9.54 -10.67 2.63
CA ILE A 459 -9.26 -9.32 2.18
C ILE A 459 -9.70 -9.13 0.73
N LEU A 460 -10.43 -8.05 0.50
CA LEU A 460 -10.91 -7.62 -0.81
C LEU A 460 -10.46 -6.18 -1.11
N LEU A 461 -9.91 -5.99 -2.31
CA LEU A 461 -9.57 -4.67 -2.85
C LEU A 461 -10.53 -4.31 -3.98
N GLY A 462 -10.92 -3.05 -4.08
CA GLY A 462 -11.82 -2.60 -5.15
C GLY A 462 -11.86 -1.09 -5.33
N THR A 463 -12.54 -0.65 -6.38
CA THR A 463 -12.99 0.75 -6.49
C THR A 463 -14.42 0.86 -5.94
N SER A 464 -14.90 2.09 -5.70
CA SER A 464 -16.28 2.31 -5.28
C SER A 464 -17.28 1.65 -6.24
N THR A 465 -17.01 1.75 -7.55
CA THR A 465 -17.83 1.16 -8.61
C THR A 465 -17.86 -0.38 -8.55
N PHE A 466 -16.71 -1.02 -8.40
CA PHE A 466 -16.66 -2.48 -8.30
C PHE A 466 -17.34 -2.98 -7.03
N LEU A 467 -17.04 -2.35 -5.88
CA LEU A 467 -17.63 -2.71 -4.60
C LEU A 467 -19.16 -2.55 -4.61
N HIS A 468 -19.69 -1.51 -5.27
CA HIS A 468 -21.14 -1.36 -5.46
C HIS A 468 -21.73 -2.57 -6.20
N ASN A 469 -21.14 -2.94 -7.34
CA ASN A 469 -21.66 -4.00 -8.18
C ASN A 469 -21.52 -5.38 -7.55
N TYR A 470 -20.43 -5.64 -6.81
CA TYR A 470 -20.29 -6.85 -6.00
C TYR A 470 -21.38 -6.92 -4.94
N ALA A 471 -21.58 -5.86 -4.16
CA ALA A 471 -22.60 -5.83 -3.12
C ALA A 471 -24.03 -6.02 -3.66
N ARG A 472 -24.32 -5.47 -4.84
CA ARG A 472 -25.63 -5.63 -5.50
C ARG A 472 -25.95 -7.09 -5.85
N HIS A 473 -24.94 -7.87 -6.23
CA HIS A 473 -25.12 -9.26 -6.67
C HIS A 473 -24.83 -10.31 -5.60
N ALA A 474 -24.05 -9.97 -4.58
CA ALA A 474 -23.68 -10.88 -3.51
C ALA A 474 -24.88 -11.26 -2.64
N HIS A 475 -24.93 -12.51 -2.16
CA HIS A 475 -25.75 -12.89 -1.02
C HIS A 475 -25.15 -12.28 0.27
N PRO A 476 -25.95 -11.88 1.29
CA PRO A 476 -25.45 -11.32 2.55
C PRO A 476 -24.38 -12.14 3.29
N TYR A 477 -24.25 -13.43 2.95
CA TYR A 477 -23.29 -14.34 3.56
C TYR A 477 -21.97 -14.50 2.76
N ASP A 478 -21.87 -13.98 1.53
CA ASP A 478 -20.73 -14.27 0.63
C ASP A 478 -19.40 -13.76 1.19
N PHE A 479 -19.44 -12.69 1.99
CA PHE A 479 -18.26 -12.06 2.56
C PHE A 479 -18.04 -12.43 4.04
N TYR A 480 -18.60 -13.54 4.54
CA TYR A 480 -18.60 -13.90 5.97
C TYR A 480 -17.21 -13.93 6.64
N LYS A 481 -16.14 -14.22 5.88
CA LYS A 481 -14.75 -14.28 6.39
C LYS A 481 -13.94 -13.03 6.08
N VAL A 482 -14.47 -12.12 5.26
CA VAL A 482 -13.79 -10.88 4.89
C VAL A 482 -13.73 -9.98 6.12
N ARG A 483 -12.52 -9.53 6.46
CA ARG A 483 -12.27 -8.58 7.56
C ARG A 483 -11.76 -7.23 7.07
N TYR A 484 -11.23 -7.17 5.84
CA TYR A 484 -10.73 -5.96 5.23
C TYR A 484 -11.34 -5.77 3.83
N VAL A 485 -12.05 -4.66 3.66
CA VAL A 485 -12.50 -4.18 2.36
C VAL A 485 -11.85 -2.80 2.16
N ILE A 486 -10.96 -2.69 1.17
CA ILE A 486 -10.22 -1.45 0.91
C ILE A 486 -10.66 -0.90 -0.44
N ALA A 487 -11.19 0.32 -0.41
CA ALA A 487 -11.54 1.09 -1.61
C ALA A 487 -10.39 2.02 -1.97
N GLY A 488 -10.00 2.03 -3.24
CA GLY A 488 -8.99 2.97 -3.76
C GLY A 488 -9.23 3.33 -5.21
N ALA A 489 -8.37 4.20 -5.75
CA ALA A 489 -8.39 4.69 -7.13
C ALA A 489 -9.62 5.52 -7.56
N GLU A 490 -10.69 5.53 -6.77
CA GLU A 490 -11.91 6.34 -6.91
C GLU A 490 -12.37 6.82 -5.54
N LYS A 491 -13.09 7.93 -5.50
CA LYS A 491 -13.78 8.36 -4.28
C LYS A 491 -14.85 7.33 -3.91
N LEU A 492 -14.91 6.95 -2.64
CA LEU A 492 -15.97 6.08 -2.14
C LEU A 492 -17.28 6.86 -2.01
N SER A 493 -18.36 6.33 -2.60
CA SER A 493 -19.69 6.90 -2.41
C SER A 493 -20.29 6.47 -1.06
N GLU A 494 -21.08 7.36 -0.45
CA GLU A 494 -21.68 7.07 0.85
C GLU A 494 -22.70 5.93 0.76
N ASN A 495 -23.50 5.88 -0.31
CA ASN A 495 -24.45 4.78 -0.54
C ASN A 495 -23.74 3.41 -0.59
N VAL A 496 -22.52 3.33 -1.14
CA VAL A 496 -21.76 2.08 -1.17
C VAL A 496 -21.25 1.73 0.22
N ARG A 497 -20.79 2.72 0.99
CA ARG A 497 -20.39 2.52 2.38
C ARG A 497 -21.54 1.98 3.23
N GLU A 498 -22.71 2.59 3.13
CA GLU A 498 -23.92 2.21 3.87
C GLU A 498 -24.38 0.81 3.44
N LEU A 499 -24.47 0.54 2.13
CA LEU A 499 -24.84 -0.77 1.61
C LEU A 499 -23.94 -1.90 2.15
N TRP A 500 -22.62 -1.70 2.16
CA TRP A 500 -21.70 -2.72 2.69
C TRP A 500 -21.83 -2.91 4.19
N PHE A 501 -22.03 -1.83 4.93
CA PHE A 501 -22.20 -1.87 6.38
C PHE A 501 -23.51 -2.57 6.76
N GLU A 502 -24.63 -2.22 6.13
CA GLU A 502 -25.94 -2.80 6.43
C GLU A 502 -26.07 -4.26 5.98
N LYS A 503 -25.59 -4.57 4.77
CA LYS A 503 -25.77 -5.91 4.18
C LYS A 503 -24.80 -6.95 4.74
N PHE A 504 -23.55 -6.56 5.04
CA PHE A 504 -22.49 -7.49 5.43
C PHE A 504 -21.90 -7.21 6.82
N GLY A 505 -22.24 -6.09 7.47
CA GLY A 505 -21.58 -5.66 8.70
C GLY A 505 -20.14 -5.18 8.49
N LEU A 506 -19.74 -4.92 7.23
CA LEU A 506 -18.35 -4.63 6.86
C LEU A 506 -18.15 -3.14 6.57
N ARG A 507 -17.14 -2.57 7.21
CA ARG A 507 -16.68 -1.21 6.92
C ARG A 507 -15.69 -1.23 5.76
N ILE A 508 -15.91 -0.35 4.79
CA ILE A 508 -14.94 -0.05 3.74
C ILE A 508 -13.94 0.98 4.24
N PHE A 509 -12.65 0.67 4.10
CA PHE A 509 -11.55 1.58 4.38
C PHE A 509 -11.09 2.26 3.08
N GLU A 510 -11.07 3.58 3.06
CA GLU A 510 -10.57 4.34 1.90
C GLU A 510 -9.04 4.43 1.93
N GLY A 511 -8.42 4.18 0.78
CA GLY A 511 -7.01 4.40 0.50
C GLY A 511 -6.82 5.34 -0.68
N TYR A 512 -5.84 6.24 -0.54
CA TYR A 512 -5.46 7.22 -1.55
C TYR A 512 -4.03 6.98 -2.01
N GLY A 513 -3.81 7.21 -3.31
CA GLY A 513 -2.53 6.94 -3.93
C GLY A 513 -2.53 7.18 -5.43
N ALA A 514 -1.34 7.13 -6.01
CA ALA A 514 -1.10 7.26 -7.44
C ALA A 514 -0.15 6.16 -7.90
N THR A 515 -0.07 5.87 -9.21
CA THR A 515 0.89 4.88 -9.71
C THR A 515 2.33 5.29 -9.40
N GLU A 516 2.58 6.60 -9.44
CA GLU A 516 3.83 7.28 -9.15
C GLU A 516 4.31 7.17 -7.69
N THR A 517 3.48 6.61 -6.79
CA THR A 517 3.78 6.46 -5.35
C THR A 517 3.66 5.01 -4.86
N ALA A 518 3.68 4.07 -5.82
CA ALA A 518 3.83 2.63 -5.65
C ALA A 518 2.81 1.78 -4.83
N PRO A 519 1.48 2.04 -4.72
CA PRO A 519 0.75 3.25 -5.03
C PRO A 519 0.31 4.08 -3.82
N VAL A 520 0.32 3.54 -2.61
CA VAL A 520 -0.46 4.10 -1.50
C VAL A 520 0.26 5.30 -0.86
N ILE A 521 -0.45 6.40 -0.64
CA ILE A 521 0.03 7.60 0.08
C ILE A 521 -0.62 7.70 1.45
N ALA A 522 -1.92 7.41 1.55
CA ALA A 522 -2.69 7.45 2.78
C ALA A 522 -3.76 6.36 2.81
N VAL A 523 -4.10 5.83 3.98
CA VAL A 523 -5.18 4.84 4.11
C VAL A 523 -5.83 4.84 5.49
N ASN A 524 -7.14 4.66 5.54
CA ASN A 524 -7.83 4.39 6.80
C ASN A 524 -7.56 2.97 7.28
N THR A 525 -7.44 2.77 8.58
CA THR A 525 -7.28 1.44 9.18
C THR A 525 -8.25 1.27 10.35
N PRO A 526 -8.49 0.04 10.85
CA PRO A 526 -9.28 -0.14 12.07
C PRO A 526 -8.71 0.63 13.27
N MET A 527 -7.40 0.85 13.31
CA MET A 527 -6.71 1.54 14.40
C MET A 527 -6.72 3.06 14.24
N ALA A 528 -6.87 3.57 13.01
CA ALA A 528 -6.94 4.99 12.69
C ALA A 528 -7.96 5.21 11.54
N TYR A 529 -9.20 5.52 11.92
CA TYR A 529 -10.30 5.71 10.97
C TYR A 529 -11.00 7.04 11.22
N LYS A 530 -11.23 7.81 10.14
CA LYS A 530 -12.07 9.00 10.15
C LYS A 530 -12.94 9.05 8.90
N LYS A 531 -14.27 8.99 9.07
CA LYS A 531 -15.24 9.05 7.97
C LYS A 531 -15.03 10.33 7.15
N GLY A 532 -15.12 10.22 5.83
CA GLY A 532 -14.96 11.35 4.91
C GLY A 532 -13.51 11.75 4.63
N THR A 533 -12.54 10.95 5.08
CA THR A 533 -11.11 11.13 4.82
C THR A 533 -10.55 9.87 4.16
N VAL A 534 -9.37 9.98 3.55
CA VAL A 534 -8.64 8.84 2.98
C VAL A 534 -7.60 8.26 3.95
N GLY A 535 -7.71 8.60 5.24
CA GLY A 535 -6.82 8.14 6.30
C GLY A 535 -5.59 9.02 6.50
N GLN A 536 -4.62 8.48 7.22
CA GLN A 536 -3.36 9.16 7.53
C GLN A 536 -2.30 8.87 6.47
N ILE A 537 -1.39 9.82 6.22
CA ILE A 537 -0.22 9.63 5.37
C ILE A 537 0.65 8.50 5.92
N LEU A 538 1.14 7.63 5.03
CA LEU A 538 1.98 6.50 5.40
C LEU A 538 3.33 6.93 6.00
N PRO A 539 3.94 6.11 6.87
CA PRO A 539 5.27 6.40 7.43
C PRO A 539 6.34 6.60 6.34
N GLY A 540 7.31 7.48 6.60
CA GLY A 540 8.40 7.75 5.66
C GLY A 540 8.01 8.53 4.39
N ILE A 541 6.79 9.04 4.30
CA ILE A 541 6.36 9.98 3.26
C ILE A 541 6.39 11.42 3.82
N GLU A 542 7.29 12.22 3.29
CA GLU A 542 7.27 13.67 3.47
C GLU A 542 6.18 14.28 2.59
N HIS A 543 5.52 15.34 3.08
CA HIS A 543 4.48 16.04 2.34
C HIS A 543 4.60 17.56 2.49
N LYS A 544 4.16 18.28 1.45
CA LYS A 544 3.97 19.73 1.44
C LYS A 544 2.64 20.06 0.77
N LEU A 545 1.94 21.06 1.28
CA LEU A 545 0.76 21.63 0.63
C LEU A 545 1.14 22.95 0.00
N ILE A 546 1.02 23.06 -1.32
CA ILE A 546 1.24 24.32 -2.02
C ILE A 546 -0.12 25.01 -2.20
N PRO A 547 -0.30 26.24 -1.68
CA PRO A 547 -1.57 26.97 -1.79
C PRO A 547 -2.01 27.14 -3.24
N VAL A 548 -3.33 27.09 -3.47
CA VAL A 548 -3.93 27.34 -4.79
C VAL A 548 -4.72 28.66 -4.73
N PRO A 549 -4.44 29.64 -5.60
CA PRO A 549 -5.23 30.86 -5.64
C PRO A 549 -6.73 30.57 -5.84
N GLY A 550 -7.58 31.13 -4.98
CA GLY A 550 -9.03 30.93 -5.00
C GLY A 550 -9.54 29.72 -4.21
N ILE A 551 -8.66 28.98 -3.51
CA ILE A 551 -9.04 27.92 -2.58
C ILE A 551 -8.50 28.27 -1.19
N GLU A 552 -9.38 28.61 -0.26
CA GLU A 552 -8.99 29.03 1.10
C GLU A 552 -8.52 27.86 1.98
N GLU A 553 -9.17 26.69 1.86
CA GLU A 553 -8.84 25.49 2.64
C GLU A 553 -8.12 24.42 1.81
N GLY A 554 -6.84 24.21 2.13
CA GLY A 554 -6.03 23.13 1.56
C GLY A 554 -5.06 23.62 0.48
N GLY A 555 -4.32 22.67 -0.09
CA GLY A 555 -3.33 22.94 -1.13
C GLY A 555 -3.02 21.71 -1.96
N ILE A 556 -2.28 21.90 -3.04
CA ILE A 556 -1.82 20.80 -3.89
C ILE A 556 -0.84 19.96 -3.09
N LEU A 557 -1.17 18.69 -2.94
CA LEU A 557 -0.33 17.74 -2.24
C LEU A 557 0.89 17.43 -3.08
N HIS A 558 2.05 17.71 -2.49
CA HIS A 558 3.34 17.27 -2.97
C HIS A 558 3.91 16.25 -2.00
N VAL A 559 4.43 15.14 -2.53
CA VAL A 559 4.99 14.06 -1.71
C VAL A 559 6.41 13.70 -2.13
N LYS A 560 7.20 13.27 -1.16
CA LYS A 560 8.55 12.74 -1.34
C LYS A 560 8.75 11.57 -0.39
N GLY A 561 9.43 10.53 -0.84
CA GLY A 561 9.69 9.34 -0.03
C GLY A 561 10.25 8.21 -0.88
N ALA A 562 10.70 7.15 -0.22
CA ALA A 562 11.27 5.98 -0.89
C ALA A 562 10.29 5.28 -1.85
N ASN A 563 8.98 5.44 -1.64
CA ASN A 563 7.91 4.89 -2.49
C ASN A 563 7.60 5.70 -3.76
N VAL A 564 8.21 6.87 -3.94
CA VAL A 564 8.01 7.70 -5.14
C VAL A 564 8.78 7.10 -6.32
N MET A 565 8.17 7.16 -7.51
CA MET A 565 8.74 6.67 -8.76
C MET A 565 10.13 7.24 -9.07
N SER A 566 10.91 6.51 -9.86
CA SER A 566 12.19 6.99 -10.38
C SER A 566 12.01 8.09 -11.43
N GLY A 567 10.90 8.06 -12.18
CA GLY A 567 10.57 9.06 -13.19
C GLY A 567 9.61 8.58 -14.26
N TYR A 568 9.32 9.45 -15.23
CA TYR A 568 8.50 9.15 -16.40
C TYR A 568 9.35 8.79 -17.62
N LEU A 569 8.82 7.88 -18.44
CA LEU A 569 9.23 7.61 -19.81
C LEU A 569 8.15 8.10 -20.77
N ARG A 570 8.55 8.78 -21.83
CA ARG A 570 7.64 9.45 -22.76
C ARG A 570 7.98 9.10 -24.20
N ALA A 571 6.95 8.97 -25.03
CA ALA A 571 7.14 8.65 -26.45
C ALA A 571 7.85 9.78 -27.22
N GLU A 572 7.76 11.02 -26.74
CA GLU A 572 8.44 12.18 -27.33
C GLU A 572 9.96 12.16 -27.08
N LYS A 573 10.39 11.48 -26.01
CA LYS A 573 11.80 11.29 -25.64
C LYS A 573 12.02 9.83 -25.18
N PRO A 574 11.97 8.86 -26.11
CA PRO A 574 12.09 7.43 -25.80
C PRO A 574 13.32 7.11 -24.96
N GLY A 575 13.16 6.24 -23.95
CA GLY A 575 14.27 5.76 -23.11
C GLY A 575 14.85 6.78 -22.11
N ILE A 576 14.48 8.07 -22.21
CA ILE A 576 15.00 9.12 -21.33
C ILE A 576 14.11 9.25 -20.09
N LEU A 577 14.68 8.97 -18.92
CA LEU A 577 13.99 9.08 -17.63
C LEU A 577 13.85 10.53 -17.17
N GLU A 578 12.61 11.01 -17.08
CA GLU A 578 12.25 12.32 -16.52
C GLU A 578 11.99 12.19 -15.01
N LYS A 579 12.97 12.59 -14.19
CA LYS A 579 12.88 12.52 -12.72
C LYS A 579 11.76 13.42 -12.18
N PRO A 580 11.08 13.02 -11.08
CA PRO A 580 10.05 13.85 -10.45
C PRO A 580 10.65 15.17 -9.94
N THR A 581 10.10 16.28 -10.42
CA THR A 581 10.41 17.63 -9.94
C THR A 581 9.11 18.42 -9.89
N SER A 582 8.93 19.22 -8.84
CA SER A 582 7.77 20.10 -8.70
C SER A 582 8.18 21.46 -8.14
N GLU A 583 7.19 22.33 -7.93
CA GLU A 583 7.32 23.61 -7.22
C GLU A 583 7.89 23.44 -5.79
N ALA A 584 7.81 22.23 -5.21
CA ALA A 584 8.39 21.91 -3.91
C ALA A 584 9.90 21.56 -3.95
N GLY A 585 10.47 21.40 -5.16
CA GLY A 585 11.88 21.09 -5.42
C GLY A 585 12.09 19.77 -6.17
N GLU A 586 13.36 19.42 -6.40
CA GLU A 586 13.77 18.13 -6.99
C GLU A 586 13.39 16.95 -6.08
N GLY A 587 12.91 15.87 -6.70
CA GLY A 587 12.48 14.65 -6.01
C GLY A 587 11.08 14.73 -5.39
N TRP A 588 10.38 15.86 -5.53
CA TRP A 588 8.99 15.99 -5.10
C TRP A 588 8.04 15.66 -6.24
N TYR A 589 7.06 14.80 -5.97
CA TYR A 589 5.99 14.47 -6.89
C TYR A 589 4.76 15.33 -6.61
N ASN A 590 4.26 16.01 -7.64
CA ASN A 590 2.99 16.73 -7.61
C ASN A 590 1.84 15.75 -7.93
N THR A 591 0.97 15.47 -6.96
CA THR A 591 -0.15 14.54 -7.18
C THR A 591 -1.23 15.15 -8.08
N GLY A 592 -1.29 16.49 -8.16
CA GLY A 592 -2.34 17.25 -8.82
C GLY A 592 -3.65 17.30 -8.02
N ASP A 593 -3.68 16.72 -6.81
CA ASP A 593 -4.85 16.68 -5.95
C ASP A 593 -4.75 17.73 -4.85
N ILE A 594 -5.84 18.45 -4.63
CA ILE A 594 -5.97 19.44 -3.55
C ILE A 594 -6.51 18.71 -2.32
N VAL A 595 -5.78 18.84 -1.22
CA VAL A 595 -6.13 18.18 0.04
C VAL A 595 -6.03 19.16 1.21
N SER A 596 -6.78 18.86 2.26
CA SER A 596 -6.55 19.40 3.60
C SER A 596 -6.11 18.28 4.53
N ILE A 597 -5.20 18.58 5.45
CA ILE A 597 -4.67 17.64 6.44
C ILE A 597 -4.97 18.22 7.82
N ASP A 598 -5.61 17.44 8.69
CA ASP A 598 -5.90 17.88 10.06
C ASP A 598 -4.71 17.69 11.01
N ASP A 599 -4.84 18.17 12.25
CA ASP A 599 -3.77 18.12 13.27
C ASP A 599 -3.31 16.69 13.64
N VAL A 600 -4.12 15.68 13.34
CA VAL A 600 -3.81 14.27 13.59
C VAL A 600 -3.29 13.60 12.30
N GLY A 601 -3.24 14.32 11.18
CA GLY A 601 -2.70 13.88 9.91
C GLY A 601 -3.69 13.15 9.00
N PHE A 602 -5.00 13.22 9.27
CA PHE A 602 -5.99 12.67 8.33
C PHE A 602 -6.13 13.57 7.11
N VAL A 603 -6.08 12.95 5.93
CA VAL A 603 -6.15 13.62 4.63
C VAL A 603 -7.57 13.62 4.11
N GLN A 604 -8.11 14.79 3.79
CA GLN A 604 -9.36 14.94 3.06
C GLN A 604 -9.07 15.45 1.65
N ILE A 605 -9.53 14.72 0.63
CA ILE A 605 -9.43 15.13 -0.77
C ILE A 605 -10.56 16.13 -1.07
N LYS A 606 -10.18 17.33 -1.49
CA LYS A 606 -11.13 18.41 -1.86
C LYS A 606 -11.43 18.40 -3.36
N GLY A 607 -10.48 17.95 -4.19
CA GLY A 607 -10.66 17.75 -5.63
C GLY A 607 -9.32 17.63 -6.36
N ARG A 608 -9.34 17.61 -7.69
CA ARG A 608 -8.14 17.56 -8.53
C ARG A 608 -8.01 18.84 -9.33
N VAL A 609 -6.84 19.50 -9.35
CA VAL A 609 -6.62 20.83 -9.97
C VAL A 609 -7.14 20.90 -11.41
N LYS A 610 -6.83 19.89 -12.24
CA LYS A 610 -7.29 19.83 -13.64
C LYS A 610 -8.80 19.61 -13.82
N ARG A 611 -9.52 19.35 -12.72
CA ARG A 611 -10.97 19.18 -12.65
C ARG A 611 -11.62 20.32 -11.86
N PHE A 612 -11.00 21.50 -11.90
CA PHE A 612 -11.65 22.75 -11.52
C PHE A 612 -11.95 23.54 -12.79
N ALA A 613 -13.16 24.09 -12.86
CA ALA A 613 -13.53 25.10 -13.83
C ALA A 613 -13.22 26.48 -13.26
N LYS A 614 -12.57 27.36 -14.03
CA LYS A 614 -12.30 28.74 -13.61
C LYS A 614 -13.41 29.66 -14.13
N ILE A 615 -14.37 29.98 -13.28
CA ILE A 615 -15.58 30.73 -13.64
C ILE A 615 -15.57 32.06 -12.91
N ALA A 616 -15.54 33.16 -13.67
CA ALA A 616 -15.51 34.52 -13.15
C ALA A 616 -14.39 34.76 -12.11
N GLY A 617 -13.25 34.07 -12.27
CA GLY A 617 -12.10 34.17 -11.36
C GLY A 617 -12.12 33.18 -10.19
N GLU A 618 -13.24 32.49 -9.95
CA GLU A 618 -13.37 31.46 -8.91
C GLU A 618 -13.07 30.06 -9.45
N MET A 619 -12.46 29.22 -8.61
CA MET A 619 -12.13 27.83 -8.95
C MET A 619 -13.24 26.91 -8.44
N ILE A 620 -14.05 26.38 -9.36
CA ILE A 620 -15.19 25.52 -9.04
C ILE A 620 -14.85 24.07 -9.36
N SER A 621 -14.85 23.21 -8.33
CA SER A 621 -14.62 21.78 -8.50
C SER A 621 -15.74 21.14 -9.31
N LEU A 622 -15.40 20.58 -10.48
CA LEU A 622 -16.30 19.77 -11.31
C LEU A 622 -16.84 18.56 -10.53
N GLU A 623 -16.04 18.01 -9.62
CA GLU A 623 -16.49 16.93 -8.75
C GLU A 623 -17.55 17.40 -7.72
N SER A 624 -17.47 18.64 -7.24
CA SER A 624 -18.51 19.22 -6.37
C SER A 624 -19.83 19.41 -7.12
N VAL A 625 -19.77 19.74 -8.41
CA VAL A 625 -20.93 19.80 -9.29
C VAL A 625 -21.59 18.42 -9.44
N GLU A 626 -20.77 17.39 -9.67
CA GLU A 626 -21.23 16.00 -9.78
C GLU A 626 -21.90 15.51 -8.49
N LYS A 627 -21.36 15.90 -7.32
CA LYS A 627 -21.98 15.61 -6.01
C LYS A 627 -23.31 16.30 -5.86
N LEU A 628 -23.40 17.57 -6.21
CA LEU A 628 -24.67 18.32 -6.19
C LEU A 628 -25.72 17.62 -7.08
N ALA A 629 -25.33 17.19 -8.28
CA ALA A 629 -26.21 16.44 -9.17
C ALA A 629 -26.65 15.09 -8.57
N THR A 630 -25.72 14.37 -7.95
CA THR A 630 -26.00 13.09 -7.29
C THR A 630 -26.92 13.23 -6.08
N LEU A 631 -26.76 14.31 -5.29
CA LEU A 631 -27.64 14.62 -4.16
C LEU A 631 -29.06 14.99 -4.63
N THR A 632 -29.17 15.62 -5.79
CA THR A 632 -30.44 16.08 -6.36
C THR A 632 -31.20 14.97 -7.06
N SER A 633 -30.48 14.10 -7.77
CA SER A 633 -31.02 12.97 -8.51
C SER A 633 -30.20 11.73 -8.21
N SER A 634 -30.53 11.12 -7.07
CA SER A 634 -29.90 9.89 -6.61
C SER A 634 -30.39 8.69 -7.43
N GLY A 635 -29.47 7.84 -7.88
CA GLY A 635 -29.77 6.66 -8.71
C GLY A 635 -29.42 6.80 -10.20
N PHE A 636 -29.05 8.00 -10.64
CA PHE A 636 -28.54 8.25 -11.99
C PHE A 636 -27.05 8.57 -11.97
N LEU A 637 -26.39 8.43 -13.12
CA LEU A 637 -24.98 8.76 -13.27
C LEU A 637 -24.84 10.19 -13.79
N HIS A 638 -23.90 10.93 -13.20
CA HIS A 638 -23.63 12.32 -13.50
C HIS A 638 -22.13 12.52 -13.69
N ALA A 639 -21.74 13.30 -14.70
CA ALA A 639 -20.36 13.69 -14.93
C ALA A 639 -20.30 15.11 -15.48
N SER A 640 -19.27 15.88 -15.15
CA SER A 640 -19.15 17.26 -15.56
C SER A 640 -17.83 17.55 -16.26
N SER A 641 -17.89 18.48 -17.20
CA SER A 641 -16.74 19.04 -17.91
C SER A 641 -16.84 20.56 -17.91
N SER A 642 -15.73 21.25 -18.18
CA SER A 642 -15.72 22.68 -18.48
C SER A 642 -15.51 22.92 -19.97
N VAL A 643 -16.03 24.05 -20.44
CA VAL A 643 -15.82 24.59 -21.79
C VAL A 643 -15.47 26.08 -21.68
N PRO A 644 -14.73 26.65 -22.64
CA PRO A 644 -14.48 28.10 -22.67
C PRO A 644 -15.79 28.89 -22.73
N ASP A 645 -15.87 30.00 -22.00
CA ASP A 645 -16.99 30.93 -21.99
C ASP A 645 -16.46 32.37 -22.09
N VAL A 646 -16.94 33.12 -23.09
CA VAL A 646 -16.42 34.45 -23.41
C VAL A 646 -16.63 35.46 -22.27
N ALA A 647 -17.68 35.29 -21.46
CA ALA A 647 -18.03 36.24 -20.41
C ALA A 647 -17.40 35.89 -19.05
N ARG A 648 -17.21 34.60 -18.76
CA ARG A 648 -16.79 34.12 -17.42
C ARG A 648 -15.49 33.32 -17.44
N GLY A 649 -14.82 33.22 -18.59
CA GLY A 649 -13.63 32.39 -18.78
C GLY A 649 -14.00 30.95 -19.13
N GLU A 650 -14.72 30.27 -18.23
CA GLU A 650 -15.25 28.93 -18.45
C GLU A 650 -16.72 28.79 -18.01
N ALA A 651 -17.41 27.81 -18.58
CA ALA A 651 -18.74 27.36 -18.17
C ALA A 651 -18.74 25.84 -17.88
N ILE A 652 -19.58 25.42 -16.93
CA ILE A 652 -19.75 24.00 -16.59
C ILE A 652 -20.85 23.39 -17.44
N VAL A 653 -20.54 22.23 -18.03
CA VAL A 653 -21.49 21.33 -18.69
C VAL A 653 -21.64 20.07 -17.83
N LEU A 654 -22.87 19.77 -17.44
CA LEU A 654 -23.23 18.55 -16.72
C LEU A 654 -23.85 17.53 -17.69
N PHE A 655 -23.24 16.36 -17.82
CA PHE A 655 -23.81 15.20 -18.48
C PHE A 655 -24.53 14.33 -17.46
N THR A 656 -25.74 13.91 -17.75
CA THR A 656 -26.57 13.11 -16.84
C THR A 656 -27.36 12.04 -17.58
N THR A 657 -27.54 10.88 -16.94
CA THR A 657 -28.48 9.86 -17.41
C THR A 657 -29.91 10.10 -16.92
N ASP A 658 -30.15 11.16 -16.14
CA ASP A 658 -31.50 11.56 -15.71
C ASP A 658 -32.11 12.55 -16.71
N LYS A 659 -33.18 12.13 -17.39
CA LYS A 659 -33.93 13.00 -18.33
C LYS A 659 -34.65 14.16 -17.66
N ASN A 660 -34.94 14.05 -16.36
CA ASN A 660 -35.76 15.01 -15.63
C ASN A 660 -34.93 16.01 -14.82
N LEU A 661 -33.61 15.79 -14.70
CA LEU A 661 -32.75 16.68 -13.95
C LEU A 661 -32.63 18.02 -14.69
N ASN A 662 -33.09 19.09 -14.04
CA ASN A 662 -33.04 20.44 -14.56
C ASN A 662 -32.32 21.39 -13.59
N ARG A 663 -32.03 22.59 -14.09
CA ARG A 663 -31.25 23.58 -13.35
C ARG A 663 -31.96 24.04 -12.08
N ASP A 664 -33.29 24.17 -12.09
CA ASP A 664 -34.06 24.62 -10.93
C ASP A 664 -33.97 23.63 -9.77
N ALA A 665 -34.01 22.33 -10.06
CA ALA A 665 -33.80 21.28 -9.08
C ALA A 665 -32.40 21.34 -8.46
N LEU A 666 -31.37 21.51 -9.30
CA LEU A 666 -29.98 21.66 -8.85
C LEU A 666 -29.79 22.94 -8.02
N GLN A 667 -30.44 24.04 -8.38
CA GLN A 667 -30.35 25.31 -7.65
C GLN A 667 -30.98 25.21 -6.26
N LYS A 668 -32.17 24.60 -6.15
CA LYS A 668 -32.81 24.33 -4.85
C LYS A 668 -31.92 23.43 -3.97
N SER A 669 -31.37 22.37 -4.56
CA SER A 669 -30.47 21.46 -3.84
C SER A 669 -29.18 22.15 -3.39
N ALA A 670 -28.61 23.04 -4.22
CA ALA A 670 -27.41 23.79 -3.90
C ALA A 670 -27.63 24.69 -2.68
N GLN A 671 -28.74 25.44 -2.66
CA GLN A 671 -29.12 26.29 -1.53
C GLN A 671 -29.30 25.48 -0.25
N SER A 672 -30.04 24.37 -0.31
CA SER A 672 -30.29 23.51 0.86
C SER A 672 -29.03 22.86 1.42
N ASN A 673 -28.01 22.63 0.59
CA ASN A 673 -26.77 21.94 0.99
C ASN A 673 -25.55 22.88 1.08
N GLY A 674 -25.75 24.20 1.02
CA GLY A 674 -24.68 25.19 1.17
C GLY A 674 -23.67 25.23 0.01
N TYR A 675 -24.05 24.80 -1.20
CA TYR A 675 -23.20 24.96 -2.39
C TYR A 675 -23.35 26.38 -2.96
N PRO A 676 -22.26 27.01 -3.44
CA PRO A 676 -22.34 28.34 -4.03
C PRO A 676 -23.11 28.30 -5.36
N GLU A 677 -23.86 29.35 -5.68
CA GLU A 677 -24.71 29.39 -6.89
C GLU A 677 -23.90 29.21 -8.19
N ILE A 678 -22.66 29.69 -8.19
CA ILE A 678 -21.73 29.54 -9.32
C ILE A 678 -21.37 28.08 -9.62
N ALA A 679 -21.57 27.15 -8.68
CA ALA A 679 -21.39 25.71 -8.89
C ALA A 679 -22.58 25.03 -9.56
N VAL A 680 -23.72 25.72 -9.75
CA VAL A 680 -24.89 25.16 -10.45
C VAL A 680 -24.64 25.23 -11.97
N PRO A 681 -24.59 24.07 -12.68
CA PRO A 681 -24.37 24.03 -14.12
C PRO A 681 -25.43 24.82 -14.89
N ARG A 682 -24.98 25.60 -15.87
CA ARG A 682 -25.89 26.29 -16.80
C ARG A 682 -26.34 25.40 -17.94
N LYS A 683 -25.49 24.42 -18.32
CA LYS A 683 -25.78 23.48 -19.40
C LYS A 683 -25.88 22.08 -18.84
N ILE A 684 -27.03 21.45 -19.05
CA ILE A 684 -27.32 20.07 -18.65
C ILE A 684 -27.62 19.29 -19.92
N VAL A 685 -26.85 18.24 -20.16
CA VAL A 685 -26.91 17.40 -21.36
C VAL A 685 -27.33 16.01 -20.92
N HIS A 686 -28.49 15.56 -21.39
CA HIS A 686 -28.91 14.19 -21.17
C HIS A 686 -28.15 13.24 -22.12
N VAL A 687 -27.64 12.14 -21.57
CA VAL A 687 -27.02 11.04 -22.34
C VAL A 687 -27.61 9.71 -21.90
N GLU A 688 -27.80 8.76 -22.82
CA GLU A 688 -28.32 7.44 -22.46
C GLU A 688 -27.32 6.64 -21.61
N VAL A 689 -26.02 6.79 -21.90
CA VAL A 689 -24.92 6.13 -21.18
C VAL A 689 -23.76 7.11 -21.06
N LEU A 690 -23.14 7.19 -19.88
CA LEU A 690 -21.89 7.93 -19.72
C LEU A 690 -20.72 7.12 -20.30
N PRO A 691 -19.80 7.75 -21.06
CA PRO A 691 -18.56 7.12 -21.48
C PRO A 691 -17.73 6.60 -20.29
N LEU A 692 -17.32 5.33 -20.33
CA LEU A 692 -16.48 4.69 -19.31
C LEU A 692 -15.22 4.08 -19.95
N LEU A 693 -14.10 4.11 -19.24
CA LEU A 693 -12.86 3.39 -19.57
C LEU A 693 -13.01 1.89 -19.27
N GLY A 694 -12.15 1.04 -19.84
CA GLY A 694 -12.12 -0.41 -19.57
C GLY A 694 -11.85 -0.80 -18.10
N THR A 695 -11.45 0.17 -17.29
CA THR A 695 -11.29 0.06 -15.83
C THR A 695 -12.57 0.36 -15.04
N GLY A 696 -13.67 0.74 -15.72
CA GLY A 696 -14.95 1.12 -15.10
C GLY A 696 -15.06 2.61 -14.72
N LYS A 697 -14.00 3.41 -14.91
CA LYS A 697 -13.98 4.85 -14.59
C LYS A 697 -14.64 5.69 -15.68
N THR A 698 -15.22 6.85 -15.32
CA THR A 698 -15.70 7.84 -16.30
C THR A 698 -14.59 8.29 -17.25
N ASP A 699 -14.88 8.26 -18.56
CA ASP A 699 -13.98 8.74 -19.60
C ASP A 699 -14.17 10.25 -19.82
N TYR A 700 -13.47 11.03 -18.99
CA TYR A 700 -13.49 12.49 -19.05
C TYR A 700 -12.85 13.07 -20.32
N VAL A 701 -12.03 12.30 -21.05
CA VAL A 701 -11.45 12.77 -22.32
C VAL A 701 -12.55 12.84 -23.37
N THR A 702 -13.31 11.75 -23.51
CA THR A 702 -14.47 11.70 -24.40
C THR A 702 -15.51 12.74 -24.00
N LEU A 703 -15.84 12.85 -22.71
CA LEU A 703 -16.78 13.87 -22.23
C LEU A 703 -16.33 15.31 -22.51
N LYS A 704 -15.02 15.59 -22.45
CA LYS A 704 -14.49 16.91 -22.78
C LYS A 704 -14.61 17.23 -24.28
N SER A 705 -14.41 16.23 -25.15
CA SER A 705 -14.68 16.36 -26.59
C SER A 705 -16.17 16.66 -26.82
N MET A 706 -17.06 15.85 -26.24
CA MET A 706 -18.51 16.05 -26.33
C MET A 706 -18.92 17.44 -25.82
N ALA A 707 -18.34 17.90 -24.71
CA ALA A 707 -18.63 19.24 -24.18
C ALA A 707 -18.20 20.34 -25.15
N SER A 708 -17.06 20.18 -25.81
CA SER A 708 -16.50 21.14 -26.77
C SER A 708 -17.30 21.18 -28.08
N GLU A 709 -17.90 20.05 -28.51
CA GLU A 709 -18.80 20.00 -29.66
C GLU A 709 -20.15 20.68 -29.37
N ILE A 710 -20.55 20.70 -28.11
CA ILE A 710 -21.80 21.26 -27.64
C ILE A 710 -21.65 22.76 -27.34
N ALA A 711 -20.46 23.24 -26.98
CA ALA A 711 -20.15 24.65 -26.70
C ALA A 711 -20.19 25.49 -27.97
#